data_AF-A0A3S4AR19-F1
#
_entry.id   AF-A0A3S4AR19-F1
#
_cell.length_a   1.000
_cell.length_b   1.000
_cell.length_c   1.000
_cell.angle_alpha   90.00
_cell.angle_beta   90.00
_cell.angle_gamma   90.00
#
_symmetry.space_group_name_H-M   'P 1'
#
loop_
_entity.id
_entity.type
_entity.pdbx_description
1 polymer ?
#
loop_
_entity_poly.entity_id
_entity_poly.type
_entity_poly.pdbx_seq_one_letter_code
_entity_poly.pdbx_strand_id
1 'polypeptide(L)'
;MVASKRYVLAGLLAQASAQGCPYAAAAAAANKRDLLAVRADEPSLDTLAHSFGKCAQLSDAAGGGTRSRDWWPCQLRLDVLRQFSPEQNPLGADFDYAAAFATLDYNGLKADLKALLTQSQAWWPADFGNYGGLLIRMAWHSAGTYRIVDGRGGGGMGQQRFAPLNSWPDNANLDKARRLLWPIKQKYGSAISWADLMILAGNVALETMGVPVLGFGGGRVDTWQSDESVYWGSETTFVPEGNDIRYNGSTDYAARASRLQEPLAATHMGLIYVNPEGPDATGDPKLAALDIRTAFGRMGMNDSETVALIAGGHAFGKTHGASGTALGPPPEAAPLEAQDLGWYNSFGTGNADDTITSGTEVIWSKTPTRWSNGFLNSLFKNEWTLVKSPAGALQFEALNGTRDYPDPFNKTFRRPTMLVTDLALREDPTYRAIAEKWVDDFQGLTDAFAAAWFKLTHRDMGPVSRYLGPEVPKQRFIWQDPLPEAKYPPISEADQEVLKAQILKAPGVNVSSLVAVAWGSASTFRGGDKRGGANGARIALEPQVSWEVNNPKQLRVVLDALTNIKDAFNKKSRTTQVSLADLIVLAGNAAIESAIPATTKAKAKVKVPFTPGRVDATQADTDPASFAYLLPQADGFRNWRNASAGGAWALASTEALLVDRAQQLTLTAPELVALVGGLRALGAVWDNSARGVLTARPGTLTNDFFVNLLDMETVWTADEGSGGELFTGRDRATGKVRWQATRADLVFGAQAELRAIAEVYAEAGGQERLVADFVKAWAKVMDLDRFDVKKKSFASSVYTSGADDISREFGVSQTESLLGLSLFLWALGLGAIIAAPVSEYYGRRIVYLTTVPVFGLFILGSGLAQNFATLAVCRTLAGFFGSAVVSVGGGTNADLWPPALTGFVYPFYFVSPFLGPAFGPVIGGFLSEAKGFRWLEWVILFMVAFIYLYSLPQYETYKKTILEKRARAEKRSSAPRPRAFKIALPSSAVVQRIVLKPFRMLFVESIVLFMTIYMAFNFAVFYSFFAAFPYIFGAVGGSGLYNFTAGQEGLTFISIALGCVVGFVAVVYIDRRTYPALEAKYGAGAVPPEYRLYGAMVGCALNPASLFWFGWSANAGAFWPSPVVAAVPFAVGNIMVYSSGALYIMNSYGSLHGASALSANSLLRYAAGGAFPLFTVQMFSSMGIGWASSLLGFVSVALVPVPWVLYKYGHRIRARSQYITIKAPVLENPDSSREMTSEGEEVAV
;
A
#
# COMPACT_ATOMS: atom_id res chain seq x y z
N MET A 1 54.51 49.26 6.96
CA MET A 1 53.89 48.57 8.11
C MET A 1 52.58 49.28 8.45
N VAL A 2 51.46 48.51 8.54
CA VAL A 2 50.42 48.54 9.62
C VAL A 2 49.77 49.91 9.98
N ALA A 3 48.47 50.12 10.21
CA ALA A 3 47.20 49.41 10.08
C ALA A 3 46.03 50.36 10.48
N SER A 4 44.80 49.91 10.20
CA SER A 4 43.54 50.23 10.87
C SER A 4 42.90 51.63 10.70
N LYS A 5 42.04 51.73 9.67
CA LYS A 5 40.76 52.47 9.71
C LYS A 5 39.67 51.53 9.19
N ARG A 6 38.66 51.21 9.99
CA ARG A 6 37.45 50.50 9.53
C ARG A 6 36.20 51.00 10.24
N TYR A 7 35.12 50.97 9.44
CA TYR A 7 33.69 50.98 9.76
C TYR A 7 32.95 52.31 9.83
N VAL A 8 32.70 52.88 8.65
CA VAL A 8 31.48 53.62 8.31
C VAL A 8 31.03 53.16 6.92
N LEU A 9 30.07 52.23 6.85
CA LEU A 9 28.99 52.11 5.85
C LEU A 9 28.30 50.75 6.00
N ALA A 10 27.13 50.73 6.63
CA ALA A 10 26.11 49.68 6.47
C ALA A 10 24.76 50.23 6.94
N GLY A 11 24.36 51.36 6.36
CA GLY A 11 22.96 51.77 6.28
C GLY A 11 22.48 51.43 4.88
N LEU A 12 21.34 50.72 4.81
CA LEU A 12 20.56 50.27 3.64
C LEU A 12 20.58 48.75 3.44
N LEU A 13 19.34 48.22 3.31
CA LEU A 13 18.93 46.85 2.97
C LEU A 13 18.67 45.87 4.12
N ALA A 14 17.53 46.06 4.77
CA ALA A 14 16.67 44.95 5.23
C ALA A 14 15.22 45.46 5.43
N GLN A 15 14.57 45.87 4.35
CA GLN A 15 13.12 46.04 4.28
C GLN A 15 12.61 45.32 3.03
N ALA A 16 12.56 43.99 3.08
CA ALA A 16 11.83 43.16 2.13
C ALA A 16 11.72 41.74 2.69
N SER A 17 10.69 41.48 3.49
CA SER A 17 10.12 40.14 3.77
C SER A 17 9.08 40.12 4.91
N ALA A 18 8.50 41.27 5.28
CA ALA A 18 7.54 41.32 6.39
C ALA A 18 6.20 42.02 6.05
N GLN A 19 5.90 42.26 4.77
CA GLN A 19 4.68 42.98 4.38
C GLN A 19 3.41 42.11 4.28
N GLY A 20 3.50 40.79 4.45
CA GLY A 20 2.34 39.90 4.40
C GLY A 20 1.81 39.42 5.75
N CYS A 21 2.47 39.77 6.87
CA CYS A 21 2.12 39.25 8.19
C CYS A 21 1.46 40.37 9.03
N PRO A 22 0.18 40.25 9.42
CA PRO A 22 -0.46 41.24 10.31
C PRO A 22 0.25 41.35 11.68
N TYR A 23 1.08 40.39 12.07
CA TYR A 23 1.93 40.46 13.27
C TYR A 23 3.21 41.31 13.10
N ALA A 24 3.75 41.42 11.89
CA ALA A 24 4.99 42.18 11.67
C ALA A 24 4.77 43.71 11.71
N ALA A 25 3.55 44.16 11.38
CA ALA A 25 3.16 45.56 11.49
C ALA A 25 3.11 46.04 12.95
N ALA A 26 2.76 45.16 13.90
CA ALA A 26 2.72 45.49 15.34
C ALA A 26 4.14 45.62 15.96
N ALA A 27 5.12 44.88 15.44
CA ALA A 27 6.49 44.88 15.98
C ALA A 27 7.31 46.12 15.58
N ALA A 28 6.91 46.86 14.54
CA ALA A 28 7.65 48.02 14.04
C ALA A 28 7.53 49.29 14.92
N ALA A 29 6.65 49.28 15.94
CA ALA A 29 6.39 50.43 16.82
C ALA A 29 7.19 50.43 18.14
N ALA A 30 7.99 49.40 18.45
CA ALA A 30 8.70 49.29 19.73
C ALA A 30 10.17 49.78 19.64
N ASN A 31 10.51 50.72 20.52
CA ASN A 31 11.79 51.44 20.60
C ASN A 31 12.99 50.50 20.87
N LYS A 32 14.07 50.61 20.08
CA LYS A 32 15.22 49.68 20.06
C LYS A 32 16.29 49.92 21.15
N ARG A 33 15.92 50.00 22.44
CA ARG A 33 16.95 50.12 23.50
C ARG A 33 16.82 49.26 24.76
N ASP A 34 15.84 48.37 24.88
CA ASP A 34 15.74 47.46 26.04
C ASP A 34 15.62 45.99 25.64
N LEU A 35 16.74 45.34 25.34
CA LEU A 35 16.79 43.89 25.06
C LEU A 35 17.21 43.03 26.27
N LEU A 36 17.31 43.60 27.48
CA LEU A 36 17.66 42.86 28.70
C LEU A 36 16.85 43.26 29.95
N ALA A 37 15.64 43.80 29.79
CA ALA A 37 14.70 43.93 30.90
C ALA A 37 13.75 42.72 30.91
N VAL A 38 13.69 42.01 32.05
CA VAL A 38 12.68 40.98 32.36
C VAL A 38 11.30 41.56 32.02
N ARG A 39 10.62 41.00 31.03
CA ARG A 39 9.28 41.44 30.62
C ARG A 39 8.29 41.03 31.71
N ALA A 40 7.59 42.01 32.27
CA ALA A 40 6.43 41.82 33.14
C ALA A 40 5.18 41.30 32.40
N ASP A 41 5.31 40.98 31.10
CA ASP A 41 4.24 40.53 30.20
C ASP A 41 4.37 39.04 29.81
N GLU A 42 5.20 38.24 30.49
CA GLU A 42 5.15 36.79 30.28
C GLU A 42 3.84 36.24 30.85
N PRO A 43 3.02 35.52 30.06
CA PRO A 43 1.81 34.91 30.58
C PRO A 43 2.22 34.00 31.74
N SER A 44 1.64 34.27 32.92
CA SER A 44 1.74 33.37 34.07
C SER A 44 1.44 31.92 33.67
N LEU A 45 2.00 30.95 34.39
CA LEU A 45 1.68 29.53 34.22
C LEU A 45 0.16 29.28 34.26
N ASP A 46 -0.58 30.09 35.02
CA ASP A 46 -2.04 30.06 35.13
C ASP A 46 -2.73 30.50 33.82
N THR A 47 -2.29 31.61 33.21
CA THR A 47 -2.77 32.04 31.89
C THR A 47 -2.39 31.09 30.75
N LEU A 48 -1.27 30.36 30.86
CA LEU A 48 -0.87 29.31 29.91
C LEU A 48 -1.73 28.04 30.06
N ALA A 49 -2.11 27.68 31.29
CA ALA A 49 -2.96 26.53 31.58
C ALA A 49 -4.36 26.63 30.96
N HIS A 50 -4.82 27.84 30.64
CA HIS A 50 -6.11 28.11 30.01
C HIS A 50 -6.03 28.41 28.51
N SER A 51 -4.85 28.30 27.88
CA SER A 51 -4.67 28.58 26.46
C SER A 51 -5.00 27.38 25.56
N PHE A 52 -5.69 27.62 24.44
CA PHE A 52 -6.09 26.57 23.49
C PHE A 52 -4.88 25.79 22.95
N GLY A 53 -5.00 24.45 22.89
CA GLY A 53 -3.97 23.57 22.34
C GLY A 53 -2.72 23.40 23.23
N LYS A 54 -2.77 23.83 24.50
CA LYS A 54 -1.70 23.63 25.48
C LYS A 54 -2.21 22.78 26.65
N CYS A 55 -1.38 21.84 27.09
CA CYS A 55 -1.65 21.08 28.32
C CYS A 55 -1.22 21.92 29.52
N ALA A 56 -2.03 21.96 30.58
CA ALA A 56 -1.69 22.63 31.84
C ALA A 56 -0.42 22.02 32.48
N GLN A 57 -0.21 20.72 32.31
CA GLN A 57 1.04 20.05 32.68
C GLN A 57 2.00 20.03 31.49
N LEU A 58 3.02 20.88 31.54
CA LEU A 58 4.05 20.94 30.51
C LEU A 58 5.04 19.77 30.69
N SER A 59 4.94 18.75 29.83
CA SER A 59 5.91 17.67 29.77
C SER A 59 7.27 18.17 29.27
N ASP A 60 8.35 17.61 29.80
CA ASP A 60 9.75 17.86 29.41
C ASP A 60 10.43 16.62 28.78
N ALA A 61 9.67 15.54 28.53
CA ALA A 61 10.17 14.28 27.98
C ALA A 61 9.30 13.75 26.83
N ALA A 62 9.85 12.80 26.06
CA ALA A 62 9.15 11.97 25.06
C ALA A 62 8.38 12.69 23.94
N GLY A 63 8.51 14.01 23.78
CA GLY A 63 7.44 14.73 23.08
C GLY A 63 7.21 16.14 23.59
N GLY A 64 7.45 16.35 24.87
CA GLY A 64 7.27 17.61 25.58
C GLY A 64 8.25 18.72 25.18
N GLY A 65 8.01 19.91 25.72
CA GLY A 65 8.72 21.14 25.42
C GLY A 65 8.29 21.85 24.13
N THR A 66 8.74 23.09 23.98
CA THR A 66 8.48 23.93 22.80
C THR A 66 9.04 23.29 21.53
N ARG A 67 8.25 23.23 20.45
CA ARG A 67 8.61 22.62 19.16
C ARG A 67 8.84 23.67 18.08
N SER A 68 9.47 23.28 16.97
CA SER A 68 9.72 24.17 15.83
C SER A 68 8.44 24.84 15.31
N ARG A 69 7.31 24.13 15.32
CA ARG A 69 6.00 24.67 14.92
C ARG A 69 5.45 25.75 15.86
N ASP A 70 5.87 25.76 17.13
CA ASP A 70 5.47 26.80 18.08
C ASP A 70 6.23 28.10 17.78
N TRP A 71 7.52 28.00 17.41
CA TRP A 71 8.33 29.16 17.02
C TRP A 71 7.96 29.71 15.63
N TRP A 72 7.67 28.81 14.69
CA TRP A 72 7.40 29.15 13.28
C TRP A 72 6.09 28.52 12.80
N PRO A 73 4.93 28.97 13.31
CA PRO A 73 3.63 28.38 12.96
C PRO A 73 3.24 28.59 11.49
N CYS A 74 3.79 29.62 10.84
CA CYS A 74 3.55 29.90 9.42
C CYS A 74 4.49 29.13 8.48
N GLN A 75 5.47 28.37 9.00
CA GLN A 75 6.42 27.63 8.17
C GLN A 75 5.73 26.43 7.49
N LEU A 76 6.09 26.17 6.23
CA LEU A 76 5.61 25.00 5.52
C LEU A 76 6.04 23.70 6.22
N ARG A 77 5.06 22.83 6.48
CA ARG A 77 5.25 21.50 7.11
C ARG A 77 5.18 20.38 6.07
N LEU A 78 6.00 19.35 6.25
CA LEU A 78 6.06 18.18 5.36
C LEU A 78 5.45 16.91 5.99
N ASP A 79 4.81 17.03 7.15
CA ASP A 79 4.34 15.90 7.96
C ASP A 79 3.39 14.99 7.18
N VAL A 80 2.53 15.60 6.36
CA VAL A 80 1.55 14.90 5.52
C VAL A 80 2.19 14.00 4.45
N LEU A 81 3.46 14.22 4.09
CA LEU A 81 4.24 13.39 3.16
C LEU A 81 4.99 12.24 3.86
N ARG A 82 4.81 12.10 5.18
CA ARG A 82 5.46 11.08 6.02
C ARG A 82 4.45 10.12 6.67
N GLN A 83 3.16 10.34 6.44
CA GLN A 83 2.08 9.50 6.98
C GLN A 83 1.96 8.18 6.20
N PHE A 84 1.38 7.18 6.86
CA PHE A 84 1.04 5.88 6.27
C PHE A 84 2.24 5.15 5.66
N SER A 85 3.43 5.41 6.19
CA SER A 85 4.64 4.74 5.78
C SER A 85 4.56 3.24 6.13
N PRO A 86 5.16 2.35 5.32
CA PRO A 86 5.10 0.91 5.58
C PRO A 86 5.66 0.52 6.95
N GLU A 87 6.58 1.32 7.51
CA GLU A 87 7.17 1.13 8.84
C GLU A 87 6.15 1.28 9.98
N GLN A 88 5.08 2.06 9.78
CA GLN A 88 4.01 2.25 10.76
C GLN A 88 2.90 1.19 10.63
N ASN A 89 2.94 0.36 9.59
CA ASN A 89 1.93 -0.67 9.36
C ASN A 89 2.33 -1.99 10.05
N PRO A 90 1.65 -2.42 11.13
CA PRO A 90 1.95 -3.67 11.84
C PRO A 90 1.70 -4.93 11.01
N LEU A 91 0.94 -4.85 9.90
CA LEU A 91 0.75 -5.96 8.97
C LEU A 91 1.93 -6.11 7.99
N GLY A 92 2.81 -5.12 7.93
CA GLY A 92 3.97 -5.09 7.05
C GLY A 92 3.67 -4.59 5.63
N ALA A 93 4.72 -4.15 4.93
CA ALA A 93 4.65 -3.57 3.59
C ALA A 93 4.08 -4.52 2.52
N ASP A 94 4.24 -5.84 2.72
CA ASP A 94 3.87 -6.88 1.76
C ASP A 94 2.48 -7.49 2.02
N PHE A 95 1.72 -6.98 3.01
CA PHE A 95 0.39 -7.48 3.30
C PHE A 95 -0.61 -7.10 2.20
N ASP A 96 -1.16 -8.11 1.52
CA ASP A 96 -2.21 -7.96 0.52
C ASP A 96 -3.58 -8.19 1.15
N TYR A 97 -4.26 -7.10 1.47
CA TYR A 97 -5.60 -7.15 2.05
C TYR A 97 -6.63 -7.81 1.12
N ALA A 98 -6.51 -7.64 -0.20
CA ALA A 98 -7.46 -8.26 -1.13
C ALA A 98 -7.34 -9.79 -1.11
N ALA A 99 -6.10 -10.30 -1.02
CA ALA A 99 -5.86 -11.72 -0.81
C ALA A 99 -6.38 -12.21 0.55
N ALA A 100 -6.18 -11.45 1.62
CA ALA A 100 -6.70 -11.80 2.95
C ALA A 100 -8.24 -11.83 2.98
N PHE A 101 -8.88 -10.80 2.42
CA PHE A 101 -10.34 -10.71 2.31
C PHE A 101 -10.94 -11.84 1.47
N ALA A 102 -10.24 -12.30 0.43
CA ALA A 102 -10.71 -13.44 -0.37
C ALA A 102 -10.79 -14.77 0.41
N THR A 103 -10.11 -14.87 1.57
CA THR A 103 -10.17 -16.04 2.46
C THR A 103 -11.23 -15.91 3.57
N LEU A 104 -11.90 -14.77 3.67
CA LEU A 104 -12.87 -14.48 4.71
C LEU A 104 -14.12 -15.37 4.56
N ASP A 105 -14.54 -16.01 5.66
CA ASP A 105 -15.89 -16.56 5.76
C ASP A 105 -16.91 -15.42 5.87
N TYR A 106 -17.24 -14.84 4.72
CA TYR A 106 -18.10 -13.67 4.61
C TYR A 106 -19.53 -13.97 5.13
N ASN A 107 -20.03 -15.18 4.91
CA ASN A 107 -21.36 -15.58 5.37
C ASN A 107 -21.38 -15.77 6.90
N GLY A 108 -20.35 -16.42 7.46
CA GLY A 108 -20.16 -16.50 8.91
C GLY A 108 -20.07 -15.13 9.56
N LEU A 109 -19.32 -14.19 8.95
CA LEU A 109 -19.21 -12.81 9.42
C LEU A 109 -20.57 -12.11 9.45
N LYS A 110 -21.36 -12.19 8.37
CA LYS A 110 -22.73 -11.62 8.36
C LYS A 110 -23.63 -12.29 9.39
N ALA A 111 -23.52 -13.60 9.61
CA ALA A 111 -24.30 -14.30 10.63
C ALA A 111 -23.97 -13.82 12.05
N ASP A 112 -22.68 -13.62 12.37
CA ASP A 112 -22.27 -13.07 13.66
C ASP A 112 -22.75 -11.63 13.85
N LEU A 113 -22.68 -10.80 12.81
CA LEU A 113 -23.22 -9.43 12.85
C LEU A 113 -24.73 -9.43 13.10
N LYS A 114 -25.49 -10.33 12.45
CA LYS A 114 -26.93 -10.50 12.69
C LYS A 114 -27.23 -10.91 14.13
N ALA A 115 -26.44 -11.84 14.67
CA ALA A 115 -26.58 -12.28 16.05
C ALA A 115 -26.27 -11.16 17.04
N LEU A 116 -25.22 -10.36 16.79
CA LEU A 116 -24.85 -9.24 17.64
C LEU A 116 -25.99 -8.23 17.80
N LEU A 117 -26.80 -8.00 16.75
CA LEU A 117 -27.90 -7.03 16.79
C LEU A 117 -28.81 -7.21 18.00
N THR A 118 -29.11 -8.45 18.40
CA THR A 118 -30.03 -8.73 19.52
C THR A 118 -29.35 -9.29 20.76
N GLN A 119 -28.02 -9.36 20.78
CA GLN A 119 -27.22 -9.80 21.93
C GLN A 119 -26.84 -8.61 22.81
N SER A 120 -27.85 -8.06 23.51
CA SER A 120 -27.68 -6.93 24.42
C SER A 120 -26.60 -7.19 25.48
N GLN A 121 -25.68 -6.26 25.62
CA GLN A 121 -24.57 -6.27 26.56
C GLN A 121 -24.92 -5.40 27.77
N ALA A 122 -24.68 -5.91 28.99
CA ALA A 122 -25.04 -5.19 30.22
C ALA A 122 -24.32 -3.84 30.37
N TRP A 123 -23.10 -3.70 29.84
CA TRP A 123 -22.34 -2.45 29.90
C TRP A 123 -22.85 -1.38 28.92
N TRP A 124 -23.63 -1.78 27.91
CA TRP A 124 -24.31 -0.86 26.99
C TRP A 124 -25.59 -1.49 26.42
N PRO A 125 -26.70 -1.51 27.17
CA PRO A 125 -27.91 -2.22 26.76
C PRO A 125 -28.48 -1.72 25.41
N ALA A 126 -28.99 -2.66 24.61
CA ALA A 126 -29.58 -2.35 23.30
C ALA A 126 -30.98 -1.75 23.43
N ASP A 127 -31.20 -0.56 22.86
CA ASP A 127 -32.53 0.04 22.73
C ASP A 127 -33.47 -0.92 21.98
N PHE A 128 -34.69 -1.12 22.48
CA PHE A 128 -35.68 -2.02 21.89
C PHE A 128 -35.17 -3.48 21.74
N GLY A 129 -34.12 -3.85 22.48
CA GLY A 129 -33.43 -5.13 22.33
C GLY A 129 -32.67 -5.29 21.00
N ASN A 130 -32.36 -4.19 20.28
CA ASN A 130 -31.68 -4.24 19.00
C ASN A 130 -30.68 -3.09 18.77
N TYR A 131 -29.39 -3.41 18.51
CA TYR A 131 -28.35 -2.41 18.20
C TYR A 131 -28.42 -1.81 16.79
N GLY A 132 -29.39 -2.19 15.96
CA GLY A 132 -29.46 -1.82 14.55
C GLY A 132 -29.37 -0.32 14.30
N GLY A 133 -30.14 0.49 15.02
CA GLY A 133 -30.08 1.96 14.91
C GLY A 133 -28.68 2.52 15.23
N LEU A 134 -28.02 2.00 16.27
CA LEU A 134 -26.68 2.41 16.68
C LEU A 134 -25.63 2.04 15.61
N LEU A 135 -25.70 0.84 15.02
CA LEU A 135 -24.74 0.41 14.00
C LEU A 135 -24.97 1.10 12.65
N ILE A 136 -26.22 1.44 12.31
CA ILE A 136 -26.54 2.30 11.15
C ILE A 136 -25.92 3.68 11.34
N ARG A 137 -26.12 4.31 12.51
CA ARG A 137 -25.49 5.59 12.83
C ARG A 137 -23.97 5.50 12.74
N MET A 138 -23.35 4.44 13.28
CA MET A 138 -21.90 4.27 13.20
C MET A 138 -21.39 4.22 11.75
N ALA A 139 -22.04 3.44 10.88
CA ALA A 139 -21.70 3.35 9.46
C ALA A 139 -21.96 4.68 8.72
N TRP A 140 -23.09 5.33 9.00
CA TRP A 140 -23.43 6.68 8.51
C TRP A 140 -22.34 7.69 8.87
N HIS A 141 -21.92 7.77 10.14
CA HIS A 141 -20.90 8.72 10.60
C HIS A 141 -19.50 8.37 10.09
N SER A 142 -19.21 7.08 9.88
CA SER A 142 -17.93 6.65 9.28
C SER A 142 -17.83 7.16 7.84
N ALA A 143 -18.85 6.88 7.02
CA ALA A 143 -18.89 7.33 5.63
C ALA A 143 -19.20 8.83 5.47
N GLY A 144 -19.89 9.42 6.45
CA GLY A 144 -20.51 10.73 6.41
C GLY A 144 -19.55 11.90 6.55
N THR A 145 -18.26 11.68 6.78
CA THR A 145 -17.28 12.79 6.85
C THR A 145 -16.70 13.20 5.49
N TYR A 146 -17.05 12.46 4.43
CA TYR A 146 -16.51 12.66 3.08
C TYR A 146 -16.88 14.02 2.47
N ARG A 147 -15.93 14.68 1.80
CA ARG A 147 -16.21 15.86 0.98
C ARG A 147 -15.77 15.63 -0.46
N ILE A 148 -16.65 15.94 -1.40
CA ILE A 148 -16.34 15.77 -2.82
C ILE A 148 -15.28 16.76 -3.32
N VAL A 149 -15.18 17.93 -2.66
CA VAL A 149 -14.29 19.03 -3.04
C VAL A 149 -12.83 18.60 -3.03
N ASP A 150 -12.37 17.96 -1.95
CA ASP A 150 -10.98 17.49 -1.78
C ASP A 150 -10.85 15.96 -1.79
N GLY A 151 -11.95 15.20 -1.72
CA GLY A 151 -11.95 13.74 -1.70
C GLY A 151 -11.43 13.16 -0.39
N ARG A 152 -11.43 13.94 0.70
CA ARG A 152 -11.01 13.53 2.04
C ARG A 152 -12.21 13.15 2.90
N GLY A 153 -11.93 12.56 4.06
CA GLY A 153 -12.96 11.96 4.93
C GLY A 153 -13.52 10.67 4.34
N GLY A 154 -14.65 10.23 4.84
CA GLY A 154 -15.29 8.99 4.43
C GLY A 154 -14.84 7.75 5.21
N GLY A 155 -15.41 6.60 4.84
CA GLY A 155 -15.23 5.33 5.54
C GLY A 155 -14.03 4.51 5.05
N GLY A 156 -13.39 4.92 3.94
CA GLY A 156 -12.41 4.17 3.17
C GLY A 156 -11.10 3.84 3.90
N MET A 157 -10.81 4.56 4.99
CA MET A 157 -9.58 4.40 5.80
C MET A 157 -9.86 3.91 7.24
N GLY A 158 -11.12 3.82 7.64
CA GLY A 158 -11.51 3.46 9.02
C GLY A 158 -11.14 4.51 10.08
N GLN A 159 -11.01 5.79 9.69
CA GLN A 159 -10.49 6.87 10.54
C GLN A 159 -11.36 7.22 11.75
N GLN A 160 -12.63 6.78 11.81
CA GLN A 160 -13.50 6.97 12.98
C GLN A 160 -12.91 6.37 14.28
N ARG A 161 -11.95 5.45 14.17
CA ARG A 161 -11.25 4.84 15.32
C ARG A 161 -10.06 5.65 15.83
N PHE A 162 -9.76 6.81 15.24
CA PHE A 162 -8.64 7.66 15.60
C PHE A 162 -9.09 9.11 15.84
N ALA A 163 -8.25 9.87 16.54
CA ALA A 163 -8.41 11.32 16.65
C ALA A 163 -8.35 12.00 15.27
N PRO A 164 -9.10 13.09 15.05
CA PRO A 164 -10.06 13.68 16.00
C PRO A 164 -11.44 13.01 15.96
N LEU A 165 -11.72 12.17 14.96
CA LEU A 165 -13.06 11.65 14.69
C LEU A 165 -13.60 10.76 15.82
N ASN A 166 -12.75 9.99 16.49
CA ASN A 166 -13.17 9.16 17.63
C ASN A 166 -13.73 9.97 18.81
N SER A 167 -13.52 11.30 18.83
CA SER A 167 -13.83 12.20 19.94
C SER A 167 -14.67 13.41 19.55
N TRP A 168 -15.10 13.51 18.28
CA TRP A 168 -16.06 14.53 17.87
C TRP A 168 -17.37 14.43 18.66
N PRO A 169 -18.00 15.55 19.07
CA PRO A 169 -19.27 15.53 19.78
C PRO A 169 -20.36 14.72 19.05
N ASP A 170 -20.45 14.85 17.73
CA ASP A 170 -21.45 14.12 16.95
C ASP A 170 -21.15 12.60 16.87
N ASN A 171 -19.95 12.17 17.25
CA ASN A 171 -19.58 10.76 17.38
C ASN A 171 -19.69 10.24 18.81
N ALA A 172 -20.31 11.01 19.72
CA ALA A 172 -20.59 10.56 21.09
C ALA A 172 -21.26 9.17 21.10
N ASN A 173 -20.76 8.32 21.97
CA ASN A 173 -21.16 6.92 22.15
C ASN A 173 -20.91 5.97 20.96
N LEU A 174 -20.28 6.41 19.87
CA LEU A 174 -19.85 5.49 18.79
C LEU A 174 -18.58 4.72 19.15
N ASP A 175 -17.83 5.15 20.16
CA ASP A 175 -16.83 4.34 20.85
C ASP A 175 -17.43 3.02 21.37
N LYS A 176 -18.66 3.05 21.90
CA LYS A 176 -19.39 1.85 22.38
C LYS A 176 -19.81 0.98 21.20
N ALA A 177 -20.30 1.59 20.12
CA ALA A 177 -20.66 0.88 18.89
C ALA A 177 -19.46 0.11 18.30
N ARG A 178 -18.29 0.75 18.20
CA ARG A 178 -17.06 0.07 17.74
C ARG A 178 -16.62 -1.03 18.73
N ARG A 179 -16.77 -0.79 20.04
CA ARG A 179 -16.44 -1.78 21.08
C ARG A 179 -17.32 -3.04 21.01
N LEU A 180 -18.61 -2.91 20.66
CA LEU A 180 -19.50 -4.04 20.41
C LEU A 180 -19.02 -4.93 19.25
N LEU A 181 -18.35 -4.35 18.24
CA LEU A 181 -17.82 -5.07 17.08
C LEU A 181 -16.45 -5.70 17.31
N TRP A 182 -15.74 -5.35 18.38
CA TRP A 182 -14.40 -5.88 18.65
C TRP A 182 -14.34 -7.41 18.69
N PRO A 183 -15.26 -8.15 19.37
CA PRO A 183 -15.22 -9.62 19.36
C PRO A 183 -15.30 -10.21 17.95
N ILE A 184 -16.06 -9.58 17.04
CA ILE A 184 -16.16 -9.99 15.64
C ILE A 184 -14.85 -9.68 14.91
N LYS A 185 -14.30 -8.45 15.06
CA LYS A 185 -12.99 -8.11 14.48
C LYS A 185 -11.89 -9.06 14.95
N GLN A 186 -11.91 -9.43 16.23
CA GLN A 186 -10.97 -10.36 16.85
C GLN A 186 -11.09 -11.76 16.25
N LYS A 187 -12.33 -12.25 16.04
CA LYS A 187 -12.60 -13.56 15.43
C LYS A 187 -12.08 -13.67 14.00
N TYR A 188 -12.28 -12.65 13.17
CA TYR A 188 -11.94 -12.68 11.74
C TYR A 188 -10.56 -12.08 11.40
N GLY A 189 -9.86 -11.50 12.37
CA GLY A 189 -8.47 -11.08 12.24
C GLY A 189 -8.23 -10.13 11.06
N SER A 190 -7.13 -10.32 10.35
CA SER A 190 -6.72 -9.48 9.21
C SER A 190 -7.51 -9.74 7.92
N ALA A 191 -8.40 -10.75 7.90
CA ALA A 191 -9.25 -11.04 6.73
C ALA A 191 -10.41 -10.03 6.56
N ILE A 192 -10.71 -9.25 7.60
CA ILE A 192 -11.64 -8.11 7.54
C ILE A 192 -11.00 -6.90 8.23
N SER A 193 -10.98 -5.76 7.55
CA SER A 193 -10.51 -4.48 8.10
C SER A 193 -11.57 -3.85 9.00
N TRP A 194 -11.17 -2.95 9.90
CA TRP A 194 -12.13 -2.11 10.63
C TRP A 194 -12.93 -1.22 9.69
N ALA A 195 -12.28 -0.68 8.66
CA ALA A 195 -12.92 0.14 7.63
C ALA A 195 -14.09 -0.60 6.95
N ASP A 196 -13.89 -1.85 6.52
CA ASP A 196 -14.97 -2.66 5.94
C ASP A 196 -15.99 -3.11 7.00
N LEU A 197 -15.54 -3.53 8.19
CA LEU A 197 -16.42 -4.04 9.25
C LEU A 197 -17.43 -3.01 9.73
N MET A 198 -17.03 -1.74 9.91
CA MET A 198 -17.94 -0.69 10.37
C MET A 198 -19.08 -0.46 9.37
N ILE A 199 -18.77 -0.44 8.08
CA ILE A 199 -19.75 -0.24 7.02
C ILE A 199 -20.64 -1.47 6.86
N LEU A 200 -20.05 -2.67 6.86
CA LEU A 200 -20.81 -3.93 6.74
C LEU A 200 -21.79 -4.10 7.91
N ALA A 201 -21.41 -3.73 9.13
CA ALA A 201 -22.29 -3.79 10.30
C ALA A 201 -23.56 -2.95 10.11
N GLY A 202 -23.45 -1.72 9.58
CA GLY A 202 -24.61 -0.90 9.22
C GLY A 202 -25.45 -1.52 8.11
N ASN A 203 -24.82 -2.12 7.09
CA ASN A 203 -25.52 -2.79 6.00
C ASN A 203 -26.32 -4.01 6.49
N VAL A 204 -25.71 -4.85 7.34
CA VAL A 204 -26.36 -6.01 7.96
C VAL A 204 -27.51 -5.58 8.88
N ALA A 205 -27.37 -4.48 9.60
CA ALA A 205 -28.44 -3.92 10.42
C ALA A 205 -29.66 -3.54 9.56
N LEU A 206 -29.46 -2.82 8.45
CA LEU A 206 -30.52 -2.45 7.51
C LEU A 206 -31.20 -3.69 6.90
N GLU A 207 -30.42 -4.64 6.40
CA GLU A 207 -30.92 -5.91 5.85
C GLU A 207 -31.79 -6.66 6.86
N THR A 208 -31.31 -6.79 8.09
CA THR A 208 -32.00 -7.56 9.14
C THR A 208 -33.29 -6.89 9.60
N MET A 209 -33.32 -5.56 9.56
CA MET A 209 -34.51 -4.78 9.89
C MET A 209 -35.46 -4.59 8.69
N GLY A 210 -35.18 -5.20 7.54
CA GLY A 210 -36.11 -5.34 6.42
C GLY A 210 -35.91 -4.36 5.25
N VAL A 211 -34.75 -3.69 5.17
CA VAL A 211 -34.39 -2.89 3.99
C VAL A 211 -33.78 -3.80 2.92
N PRO A 212 -34.30 -3.79 1.68
CA PRO A 212 -33.66 -4.46 0.56
C PRO A 212 -32.45 -3.64 0.08
N VAL A 213 -31.29 -3.81 0.73
CA VAL A 213 -30.04 -3.14 0.31
C VAL A 213 -29.58 -3.63 -1.06
N LEU A 214 -28.84 -2.79 -1.80
CA LEU A 214 -28.34 -3.16 -3.12
C LEU A 214 -27.21 -4.20 -3.11
N GLY A 215 -26.40 -4.20 -2.05
CA GLY A 215 -25.23 -5.05 -1.91
C GLY A 215 -24.13 -4.38 -1.09
N PHE A 216 -22.92 -4.96 -1.12
CA PHE A 216 -21.74 -4.47 -0.40
C PHE A 216 -20.45 -4.86 -1.13
N GLY A 217 -19.49 -3.93 -1.18
CA GLY A 217 -18.12 -4.18 -1.63
C GLY A 217 -17.11 -3.90 -0.51
N GLY A 218 -16.31 -4.91 -0.16
CA GLY A 218 -15.13 -4.78 0.68
C GLY A 218 -13.90 -4.33 -0.12
N GLY A 219 -12.75 -4.17 0.54
CA GLY A 219 -11.49 -3.72 -0.09
C GLY A 219 -10.91 -2.44 0.50
N ARG A 220 -11.48 -1.94 1.61
CA ARG A 220 -10.91 -0.82 2.36
C ARG A 220 -9.78 -1.34 3.24
N VAL A 221 -8.58 -0.79 3.06
CA VAL A 221 -7.41 -1.18 3.86
C VAL A 221 -7.36 -0.29 5.09
N ASP A 222 -7.18 -0.88 6.28
CA ASP A 222 -7.01 -0.11 7.50
C ASP A 222 -5.76 0.77 7.43
N THR A 223 -5.88 1.99 7.96
CA THR A 223 -4.76 2.90 8.25
C THR A 223 -4.34 2.76 9.70
N TRP A 224 -3.14 3.24 10.08
CA TRP A 224 -2.55 2.97 11.41
C TRP A 224 -2.20 4.22 12.23
N GLN A 225 -2.63 5.38 11.76
CA GLN A 225 -2.45 6.67 12.40
C GLN A 225 -3.59 7.60 11.97
N SER A 226 -3.80 8.69 12.72
CA SER A 226 -4.67 9.79 12.32
C SER A 226 -4.20 10.40 10.99
N ASP A 227 -5.15 10.69 10.11
CA ASP A 227 -4.91 11.49 8.90
C ASP A 227 -4.86 12.98 9.26
N GLU A 228 -3.64 13.54 9.30
CA GLU A 228 -3.39 14.93 9.68
C GLU A 228 -3.37 15.86 8.46
N SER A 229 -3.71 15.33 7.28
CA SER A 229 -3.82 16.10 6.06
C SER A 229 -5.23 16.64 5.80
N VAL A 230 -6.20 16.33 6.66
CA VAL A 230 -7.58 16.82 6.52
C VAL A 230 -7.78 18.18 7.20
N TYR A 231 -8.20 19.18 6.42
CA TYR A 231 -8.65 20.46 6.95
C TYR A 231 -10.13 20.39 7.35
N TRP A 232 -10.38 20.10 8.63
CA TRP A 232 -11.73 20.07 9.23
C TRP A 232 -12.31 21.46 9.52
N GLY A 233 -11.48 22.49 9.51
CA GLY A 233 -11.81 23.87 9.90
C GLY A 233 -10.65 24.49 10.69
N SER A 234 -10.72 25.80 10.93
CA SER A 234 -9.69 26.53 11.70
C SER A 234 -10.16 26.91 13.11
N GLU A 235 -11.39 26.53 13.48
CA GLU A 235 -11.97 26.88 14.76
C GLU A 235 -11.27 26.19 15.92
N THR A 236 -11.24 26.86 17.07
CA THR A 236 -10.60 26.38 18.29
C THR A 236 -11.59 25.85 19.32
N THR A 237 -12.86 25.72 18.94
CA THR A 237 -13.94 25.15 19.74
C THR A 237 -14.73 24.15 18.89
N PHE A 238 -15.34 23.16 19.53
CA PHE A 238 -16.34 22.31 18.90
C PHE A 238 -17.74 22.95 19.00
N VAL A 239 -18.72 22.38 18.31
CA VAL A 239 -20.16 22.63 18.53
C VAL A 239 -20.50 22.61 20.04
N PRO A 240 -21.34 23.53 20.58
CA PRO A 240 -22.26 24.44 19.90
C PRO A 240 -21.64 25.67 19.22
N GLU A 241 -20.41 26.06 19.55
CA GLU A 241 -19.65 27.06 18.81
C GLU A 241 -18.95 26.42 17.59
N GLY A 242 -17.74 26.87 17.22
CA GLY A 242 -16.94 26.16 16.23
C GLY A 242 -17.41 26.35 14.79
N ASN A 243 -18.01 27.51 14.49
CA ASN A 243 -18.44 27.88 13.14
C ASN A 243 -18.23 29.35 12.75
N ASP A 244 -17.60 30.14 13.64
CA ASP A 244 -17.33 31.56 13.43
C ASP A 244 -16.43 31.77 12.20
N ILE A 245 -15.36 30.98 12.06
CA ILE A 245 -14.42 31.11 10.94
C ILE A 245 -15.03 30.64 9.62
N ARG A 246 -15.68 29.47 9.59
CA ARG A 246 -16.25 28.91 8.35
C ARG A 246 -17.41 29.72 7.75
N TYR A 247 -18.06 30.57 8.54
CA TYR A 247 -19.06 31.53 8.05
C TYR A 247 -18.55 32.98 8.08
N ASN A 248 -17.26 33.19 8.34
CA ASN A 248 -16.63 34.51 8.41
C ASN A 248 -17.38 35.49 9.33
N GLY A 249 -17.78 35.01 10.51
CA GLY A 249 -18.53 35.74 11.54
C GLY A 249 -20.00 36.02 11.19
N SER A 250 -20.53 35.48 10.08
CA SER A 250 -21.90 35.76 9.67
C SER A 250 -22.93 35.02 10.53
N THR A 251 -23.90 35.77 11.04
CA THR A 251 -25.07 35.27 11.79
C THR A 251 -26.37 35.40 10.98
N ASP A 252 -26.29 35.80 9.70
CA ASP A 252 -27.44 35.77 8.78
C ASP A 252 -27.57 34.35 8.22
N TYR A 253 -28.33 33.50 8.93
CA TYR A 253 -28.46 32.08 8.63
C TYR A 253 -28.95 31.79 7.20
N ALA A 254 -29.84 32.63 6.67
CA ALA A 254 -30.36 32.45 5.32
C ALA A 254 -29.28 32.78 4.26
N ALA A 255 -28.62 33.94 4.39
CA ALA A 255 -27.63 34.37 3.42
C ALA A 255 -26.28 33.63 3.56
N ARG A 256 -25.95 33.12 4.75
CA ARG A 256 -24.66 32.45 5.00
C ARG A 256 -24.65 30.98 4.58
N ALA A 257 -25.81 30.30 4.53
CA ALA A 257 -25.87 28.85 4.30
C ALA A 257 -25.10 28.41 3.05
N SER A 258 -25.29 29.10 1.92
CA SER A 258 -24.57 28.83 0.65
C SER A 258 -23.12 29.29 0.62
N ARG A 259 -22.65 29.99 1.67
CA ARG A 259 -21.32 30.59 1.79
C ARG A 259 -20.43 29.85 2.80
N LEU A 260 -20.78 28.62 3.15
CA LEU A 260 -19.91 27.73 3.94
C LEU A 260 -18.51 27.66 3.29
N GLN A 261 -17.47 27.94 4.08
CA GLN A 261 -16.08 27.96 3.61
C GLN A 261 -15.70 26.65 2.91
N GLU A 262 -15.20 26.74 1.68
CA GLU A 262 -14.61 25.57 1.00
C GLU A 262 -13.27 25.16 1.63
N PRO A 263 -12.93 23.86 1.70
CA PRO A 263 -13.66 22.69 1.20
C PRO A 263 -14.70 22.09 2.16
N LEU A 264 -15.11 22.81 3.21
CA LEU A 264 -15.94 22.27 4.28
C LEU A 264 -17.32 21.77 3.81
N ALA A 265 -17.81 20.74 4.50
CA ALA A 265 -19.13 20.13 4.27
C ALA A 265 -19.96 19.97 5.54
N ALA A 266 -19.49 20.56 6.65
CA ALA A 266 -20.20 20.54 7.93
C ALA A 266 -20.36 21.97 8.46
N THR A 267 -21.49 22.28 9.08
CA THR A 267 -21.81 23.65 9.53
C THR A 267 -21.16 24.03 10.85
N HIS A 268 -20.61 23.07 11.60
CA HIS A 268 -19.84 23.30 12.83
C HIS A 268 -18.69 22.30 12.93
N MET A 269 -17.62 22.68 13.64
CA MET A 269 -16.53 21.78 13.98
C MET A 269 -17.06 20.68 14.90
N GLY A 270 -16.78 19.41 14.57
CA GLY A 270 -17.23 18.27 15.37
C GLY A 270 -18.60 17.70 15.01
N LEU A 271 -19.29 18.27 14.02
CA LEU A 271 -20.50 17.69 13.41
C LEU A 271 -20.19 16.94 12.12
N ILE A 272 -21.02 15.96 11.77
CA ILE A 272 -20.94 15.30 10.46
C ILE A 272 -21.48 16.23 9.36
N TYR A 273 -22.69 16.77 9.52
CA TYR A 273 -23.33 17.65 8.51
C TYR A 273 -23.83 18.97 9.09
N VAL A 274 -24.92 18.93 9.86
CA VAL A 274 -25.67 20.11 10.31
C VAL A 274 -26.06 19.98 11.78
N ASN A 275 -26.39 21.10 12.42
CA ASN A 275 -26.87 21.11 13.79
C ASN A 275 -28.32 20.58 13.86
N PRO A 276 -28.63 19.53 14.64
CA PRO A 276 -29.97 18.93 14.72
C PRO A 276 -31.05 19.87 15.29
N GLU A 277 -30.65 20.93 15.98
CA GLU A 277 -31.53 21.97 16.56
C GLU A 277 -31.76 23.16 15.60
N GLY A 278 -31.24 23.08 14.38
CA GLY A 278 -31.21 24.18 13.40
C GLY A 278 -29.92 25.02 13.51
N PRO A 279 -29.67 25.94 12.55
CA PRO A 279 -28.46 26.77 12.55
C PRO A 279 -28.32 27.51 13.88
N ASP A 280 -27.18 27.32 14.55
CA ASP A 280 -26.86 27.86 15.89
C ASP A 280 -28.01 27.69 16.91
N ALA A 281 -28.68 26.53 16.86
CA ALA A 281 -29.82 26.15 17.71
C ALA A 281 -31.01 27.14 17.66
N THR A 282 -31.29 27.71 16.48
CA THR A 282 -32.42 28.62 16.25
C THR A 282 -33.80 27.97 16.34
N GLY A 283 -33.91 26.65 16.20
CA GLY A 283 -35.20 25.96 16.13
C GLY A 283 -35.97 26.15 14.82
N ASP A 284 -35.37 26.76 13.78
CA ASP A 284 -36.03 27.05 12.50
C ASP A 284 -35.73 25.97 11.43
N PRO A 285 -36.75 25.19 11.03
CA PRO A 285 -36.57 24.14 10.02
C PRO A 285 -36.27 24.65 8.61
N LYS A 286 -36.74 25.85 8.24
CA LYS A 286 -36.51 26.42 6.89
C LYS A 286 -35.05 26.84 6.73
N LEU A 287 -34.48 27.44 7.79
CA LEU A 287 -33.06 27.77 7.82
C LEU A 287 -32.22 26.50 7.85
N ALA A 288 -32.62 25.48 8.61
CA ALA A 288 -31.95 24.18 8.63
C ALA A 288 -31.90 23.52 7.24
N ALA A 289 -32.95 23.64 6.43
CA ALA A 289 -32.98 23.08 5.07
C ALA A 289 -31.88 23.65 4.15
N LEU A 290 -31.55 24.93 4.29
CA LEU A 290 -30.50 25.57 3.49
C LEU A 290 -29.11 25.02 3.85
N ASP A 291 -28.86 24.82 5.13
CA ASP A 291 -27.63 24.21 5.64
C ASP A 291 -27.55 22.73 5.22
N ILE A 292 -28.65 21.97 5.31
CA ILE A 292 -28.73 20.56 4.86
C ILE A 292 -28.35 20.46 3.38
N ARG A 293 -28.95 21.30 2.53
CA ARG A 293 -28.67 21.31 1.08
C ARG A 293 -27.21 21.56 0.78
N THR A 294 -26.63 22.54 1.47
CA THR A 294 -25.22 22.90 1.25
C THR A 294 -24.29 21.79 1.73
N ALA A 295 -24.48 21.28 2.94
CA ALA A 295 -23.66 20.23 3.53
C ALA A 295 -23.72 18.94 2.69
N PHE A 296 -24.92 18.43 2.39
CA PHE A 296 -25.08 17.21 1.58
C PHE A 296 -24.58 17.39 0.15
N GLY A 297 -24.77 18.55 -0.47
CA GLY A 297 -24.21 18.89 -1.77
C GLY A 297 -22.68 18.82 -1.79
N ARG A 298 -22.02 19.35 -0.75
CA ARG A 298 -20.55 19.25 -0.56
C ARG A 298 -20.06 17.83 -0.29
N MET A 299 -20.97 16.91 0.05
CA MET A 299 -20.70 15.48 0.19
C MET A 299 -21.10 14.67 -1.05
N GLY A 300 -21.50 15.34 -2.13
CA GLY A 300 -21.87 14.71 -3.39
C GLY A 300 -23.26 14.07 -3.40
N MET A 301 -24.17 14.51 -2.53
CA MET A 301 -25.57 14.07 -2.51
C MET A 301 -26.49 15.17 -3.06
N ASN A 302 -27.43 14.80 -3.93
CA ASN A 302 -28.47 15.72 -4.41
C ASN A 302 -29.69 15.74 -3.47
N ASP A 303 -30.69 16.57 -3.79
CA ASP A 303 -31.88 16.74 -2.93
C ASP A 303 -32.67 15.43 -2.72
N SER A 304 -32.83 14.60 -3.76
CA SER A 304 -33.52 13.30 -3.66
C SER A 304 -32.74 12.32 -2.78
N GLU A 305 -31.42 12.20 -3.01
CA GLU A 305 -30.54 11.37 -2.18
C GLU A 305 -30.53 11.83 -0.72
N THR A 306 -30.59 13.14 -0.49
CA THR A 306 -30.62 13.76 0.85
C THR A 306 -31.90 13.40 1.60
N VAL A 307 -33.07 13.62 0.99
CA VAL A 307 -34.36 13.26 1.60
C VAL A 307 -34.42 11.74 1.86
N ALA A 308 -33.93 10.92 0.91
CA ALA A 308 -33.93 9.48 1.05
C ALA A 308 -33.04 9.00 2.21
N LEU A 309 -31.83 9.56 2.35
CA LEU A 309 -30.91 9.22 3.44
C LEU A 309 -31.43 9.63 4.81
N ILE A 310 -31.99 10.84 4.94
CA ILE A 310 -32.51 11.32 6.22
C ILE A 310 -33.76 10.52 6.61
N ALA A 311 -34.76 10.44 5.72
CA ALA A 311 -36.00 9.71 5.99
C ALA A 311 -35.77 8.21 6.18
N GLY A 312 -34.85 7.62 5.41
CA GLY A 312 -34.50 6.22 5.50
C GLY A 312 -33.69 5.87 6.75
N GLY A 313 -32.71 6.70 7.11
CA GLY A 313 -31.90 6.53 8.33
C GLY A 313 -32.75 6.71 9.60
N HIS A 314 -33.53 7.79 9.67
CA HIS A 314 -34.39 8.10 10.82
C HIS A 314 -35.68 7.25 10.87
N ALA A 315 -35.86 6.27 9.97
CA ALA A 315 -36.86 5.23 10.17
C ALA A 315 -36.48 4.27 11.32
N PHE A 316 -35.21 4.27 11.74
CA PHE A 316 -34.65 3.35 12.73
C PHE A 316 -34.15 4.07 13.98
N GLY A 317 -34.23 3.36 15.11
CA GLY A 317 -33.65 3.79 16.39
C GLY A 317 -34.30 5.03 17.01
N LYS A 318 -33.49 5.77 17.78
CA LYS A 318 -33.85 6.97 18.52
C LYS A 318 -32.61 7.84 18.75
N THR A 319 -32.81 9.07 19.23
CA THR A 319 -31.74 9.89 19.83
C THR A 319 -31.70 9.70 21.36
N HIS A 320 -30.70 10.26 22.04
CA HIS A 320 -30.54 10.12 23.50
C HIS A 320 -30.21 11.45 24.19
N GLY A 321 -31.08 11.86 25.10
CA GLY A 321 -31.05 13.13 25.82
C GLY A 321 -31.81 13.06 27.14
N ALA A 322 -31.59 11.99 27.91
CA ALA A 322 -32.35 11.68 29.14
C ALA A 322 -32.23 12.75 30.24
N SER A 323 -31.15 13.54 30.26
CA SER A 323 -30.90 14.58 31.27
C SER A 323 -29.90 15.62 30.75
N GLY A 324 -29.93 16.83 31.32
CA GLY A 324 -28.94 17.89 31.06
C GLY A 324 -27.64 17.72 31.85
N THR A 325 -27.42 16.55 32.45
CA THR A 325 -26.19 16.23 33.18
C THR A 325 -25.01 16.22 32.22
N ALA A 326 -23.94 16.94 32.58
CA ALA A 326 -22.75 17.00 31.75
C ALA A 326 -22.08 15.62 31.63
N LEU A 327 -21.77 15.23 30.39
CA LEU A 327 -20.98 14.03 30.11
C LEU A 327 -19.51 14.26 30.49
N GLY A 328 -18.84 13.19 30.92
CA GLY A 328 -17.40 13.17 31.12
C GLY A 328 -16.62 13.38 29.81
N PRO A 329 -15.27 13.43 29.88
CA PRO A 329 -14.42 13.73 28.73
C PRO A 329 -14.62 12.74 27.55
N PRO A 330 -14.45 13.19 26.29
CA PRO A 330 -14.42 12.30 25.13
C PRO A 330 -13.21 11.34 25.17
N PRO A 331 -13.15 10.29 24.32
CA PRO A 331 -12.12 9.25 24.39
C PRO A 331 -10.67 9.76 24.48
N GLU A 332 -10.28 10.76 23.68
CA GLU A 332 -8.91 11.31 23.69
C GLU A 332 -8.55 12.09 24.96
N ALA A 333 -9.53 12.46 25.77
CA ALA A 333 -9.35 13.16 27.04
C ALA A 333 -9.84 12.33 28.25
N ALA A 334 -10.26 11.08 28.02
CA ALA A 334 -10.74 10.18 29.05
C ALA A 334 -9.57 9.59 29.85
N PRO A 335 -9.78 9.19 31.11
CA PRO A 335 -8.73 8.57 31.92
C PRO A 335 -8.35 7.19 31.36
N LEU A 336 -7.12 6.74 31.65
CA LEU A 336 -6.54 5.51 31.07
C LEU A 336 -7.38 4.26 31.34
N GLU A 337 -8.00 4.16 32.51
CA GLU A 337 -8.89 3.07 32.90
C GLU A 337 -10.17 2.98 32.06
N ALA A 338 -10.53 4.02 31.31
CA ALA A 338 -11.64 3.99 30.37
C ALA A 338 -11.31 3.19 29.08
N GLN A 339 -10.02 2.93 28.82
CA GLN A 339 -9.56 2.08 27.71
C GLN A 339 -10.18 2.47 26.36
N ASP A 340 -9.96 3.71 25.90
CA ASP A 340 -10.49 4.28 24.64
C ASP A 340 -12.03 4.41 24.58
N LEU A 341 -12.72 4.32 25.72
CA LEU A 341 -14.09 4.80 25.86
C LEU A 341 -14.10 6.20 26.46
N GLY A 342 -15.11 7.00 26.12
CA GLY A 342 -15.30 8.35 26.63
C GLY A 342 -16.75 8.63 27.00
N TRP A 343 -17.07 9.90 27.22
CA TRP A 343 -18.43 10.38 27.52
C TRP A 343 -19.07 9.61 28.68
N TYR A 344 -18.31 9.41 29.77
CA TYR A 344 -18.85 8.76 30.96
C TYR A 344 -20.06 9.53 31.48
N ASN A 345 -21.17 8.83 31.67
CA ASN A 345 -22.43 9.41 32.09
C ASN A 345 -22.66 9.10 33.57
N SER A 346 -22.72 10.15 34.39
CA SER A 346 -22.97 10.04 35.83
C SER A 346 -24.45 10.10 36.20
N PHE A 347 -25.34 10.32 35.23
CA PHE A 347 -26.78 10.33 35.44
C PHE A 347 -27.33 8.90 35.52
N GLY A 348 -28.02 8.59 36.62
CA GLY A 348 -28.66 7.29 36.84
C GLY A 348 -27.68 6.13 36.69
N THR A 349 -28.00 5.19 35.82
CA THR A 349 -27.16 4.04 35.47
C THR A 349 -26.07 4.36 34.42
N GLY A 350 -26.13 5.53 33.80
CA GLY A 350 -25.20 5.98 32.77
C GLY A 350 -25.44 5.39 31.37
N ASN A 351 -26.38 4.46 31.23
CA ASN A 351 -26.77 3.82 29.97
C ASN A 351 -28.28 3.50 29.96
N ALA A 352 -28.76 2.72 28.98
CA ALA A 352 -30.18 2.39 28.84
C ALA A 352 -31.11 3.62 28.87
N ASP A 353 -32.13 3.64 29.74
CA ASP A 353 -33.08 4.75 29.90
C ASP A 353 -32.40 6.09 30.26
N ASP A 354 -31.20 6.04 30.86
CA ASP A 354 -30.45 7.21 31.31
C ASP A 354 -29.43 7.72 30.28
N THR A 355 -29.41 7.14 29.08
CA THR A 355 -28.41 7.45 28.05
C THR A 355 -28.49 8.92 27.60
N ILE A 356 -27.31 9.56 27.46
CA ILE A 356 -27.14 10.90 26.89
C ILE A 356 -26.11 10.80 25.75
N THR A 357 -26.49 11.26 24.56
CA THR A 357 -25.62 11.31 23.37
C THR A 357 -25.65 12.70 22.75
N SER A 358 -26.78 13.09 22.15
CA SER A 358 -26.97 14.36 21.44
C SER A 358 -27.67 15.42 22.28
N GLY A 359 -28.29 15.02 23.40
CA GLY A 359 -29.17 15.89 24.19
C GLY A 359 -30.61 15.94 23.67
N THR A 360 -30.88 15.52 22.44
CA THR A 360 -32.26 15.35 21.93
C THR A 360 -32.82 13.98 22.34
N GLU A 361 -34.13 13.89 22.59
CA GLU A 361 -34.82 12.66 23.00
C GLU A 361 -36.02 12.38 22.07
N VAL A 362 -35.71 11.86 20.88
CA VAL A 362 -36.62 11.69 19.74
C VAL A 362 -36.73 10.23 19.34
N ILE A 363 -37.95 9.74 19.17
CA ILE A 363 -38.31 8.45 18.55
C ILE A 363 -39.19 8.73 17.34
N TRP A 364 -38.71 8.39 16.14
CA TRP A 364 -39.33 8.80 14.88
C TRP A 364 -40.44 7.89 14.37
N SER A 365 -40.40 6.60 14.72
CA SER A 365 -41.32 5.57 14.23
C SER A 365 -41.89 4.71 15.36
N LYS A 366 -43.09 4.17 15.13
CA LYS A 366 -43.73 3.19 16.02
C LYS A 366 -43.03 1.82 15.97
N THR A 367 -42.20 1.57 14.96
CA THR A 367 -41.41 0.34 14.82
C THR A 367 -39.92 0.65 14.59
N PRO A 368 -39.17 1.13 15.62
CA PRO A 368 -37.80 1.62 15.46
C PRO A 368 -36.78 0.58 14.99
N THR A 369 -37.14 -0.71 14.98
CA THR A 369 -36.28 -1.82 14.57
C THR A 369 -36.79 -2.51 13.29
N ARG A 370 -37.68 -1.86 12.53
CA ARG A 370 -38.29 -2.42 11.32
C ARG A 370 -38.51 -1.34 10.26
N TRP A 371 -38.10 -1.64 9.02
CA TRP A 371 -38.31 -0.79 7.87
C TRP A 371 -39.80 -0.55 7.64
N SER A 372 -40.18 0.73 7.59
CA SER A 372 -41.55 1.18 7.41
C SER A 372 -41.55 2.62 6.94
N ASN A 373 -42.66 3.08 6.35
CA ASN A 373 -42.83 4.49 6.03
C ASN A 373 -43.24 5.34 7.25
N GLY A 374 -42.94 4.88 8.47
CA GLY A 374 -43.41 5.50 9.72
C GLY A 374 -42.88 6.92 9.92
N PHE A 375 -41.64 7.18 9.49
CA PHE A 375 -41.03 8.51 9.56
C PHE A 375 -41.81 9.56 8.75
N LEU A 376 -41.99 9.35 7.43
CA LEU A 376 -42.69 10.31 6.57
C LEU A 376 -44.18 10.41 6.94
N ASN A 377 -44.83 9.30 7.27
CA ASN A 377 -46.20 9.32 7.75
C ASN A 377 -46.34 10.17 9.02
N SER A 378 -45.44 10.02 9.98
CA SER A 378 -45.43 10.84 11.20
C SER A 378 -45.23 12.32 10.85
N LEU A 379 -44.23 12.63 10.02
CA LEU A 379 -43.85 13.99 9.65
C LEU A 379 -45.01 14.80 9.03
N PHE A 380 -45.78 14.17 8.15
CA PHE A 380 -46.86 14.83 7.40
C PHE A 380 -48.26 14.71 8.03
N LYS A 381 -48.52 13.69 8.86
CA LYS A 381 -49.86 13.46 9.45
C LYS A 381 -50.04 14.06 10.85
N ASN A 382 -48.98 14.57 11.46
CA ASN A 382 -49.04 15.24 12.76
C ASN A 382 -48.83 16.76 12.62
N GLU A 383 -49.42 17.49 13.56
CA GLU A 383 -49.06 18.88 13.84
C GLU A 383 -47.93 18.90 14.88
N TRP A 384 -46.93 19.75 14.65
CA TRP A 384 -45.69 19.76 15.43
C TRP A 384 -45.58 21.04 16.26
N THR A 385 -45.28 20.88 17.55
CA THR A 385 -44.96 21.99 18.45
C THR A 385 -43.50 21.90 18.86
N LEU A 386 -42.78 23.02 18.78
CA LEU A 386 -41.39 23.10 19.26
C LEU A 386 -41.39 23.01 20.79
N VAL A 387 -40.64 22.05 21.33
CA VAL A 387 -40.49 21.75 22.74
C VAL A 387 -39.02 21.58 23.09
N LYS A 388 -38.71 21.39 24.37
CA LYS A 388 -37.37 21.03 24.85
C LYS A 388 -37.34 19.58 25.30
N SER A 389 -36.24 18.89 24.99
CA SER A 389 -35.93 17.58 25.54
C SER A 389 -35.70 17.66 27.06
N PRO A 390 -35.61 16.51 27.76
CA PRO A 390 -35.17 16.48 29.17
C PRO A 390 -33.78 17.10 29.39
N ALA A 391 -32.90 17.10 28.38
CA ALA A 391 -31.60 17.76 28.42
C ALA A 391 -31.64 19.24 28.00
N GLY A 392 -32.80 19.77 27.61
CA GLY A 392 -32.99 21.17 27.24
C GLY A 392 -32.79 21.49 25.76
N ALA A 393 -32.50 20.48 24.92
CA ALA A 393 -32.31 20.64 23.47
C ALA A 393 -33.64 20.86 22.74
N LEU A 394 -33.64 21.64 21.67
CA LEU A 394 -34.81 21.92 20.83
C LEU A 394 -35.20 20.72 19.98
N GLN A 395 -36.47 20.33 20.06
CA GLN A 395 -37.06 19.26 19.26
C GLN A 395 -38.56 19.52 19.04
N PHE A 396 -39.21 18.75 18.19
CA PHE A 396 -40.65 18.83 17.96
C PHE A 396 -41.38 17.65 18.60
N GLU A 397 -42.55 17.91 19.18
CA GLU A 397 -43.49 16.90 19.68
C GLU A 397 -44.88 17.14 19.09
N ALA A 398 -45.57 16.06 18.73
CA ALA A 398 -46.98 16.12 18.36
C ALA A 398 -47.86 16.05 19.61
N LEU A 399 -48.17 17.21 20.21
CA LEU A 399 -48.90 17.30 21.49
C LEU A 399 -50.30 16.68 21.45
N ASN A 400 -50.95 16.69 20.28
CA ASN A 400 -52.25 16.07 20.03
C ASN A 400 -52.12 14.67 19.36
N GLY A 401 -50.90 14.15 19.21
CA GLY A 401 -50.62 12.86 18.58
C GLY A 401 -50.93 11.66 19.48
N THR A 402 -50.92 10.47 18.88
CA THR A 402 -51.17 9.19 19.57
C THR A 402 -50.04 8.84 20.54
N ARG A 403 -50.37 8.24 21.69
CA ARG A 403 -49.38 7.70 22.64
C ARG A 403 -49.10 6.23 22.35
N ASP A 404 -48.46 5.96 21.22
CA ASP A 404 -48.19 4.61 20.73
C ASP A 404 -46.77 4.43 20.17
N TYR A 405 -45.84 5.33 20.52
CA TYR A 405 -44.42 5.18 20.22
C TYR A 405 -43.75 4.42 21.36
N PRO A 406 -43.12 3.26 21.11
CA PRO A 406 -42.65 2.40 22.18
C PRO A 406 -41.48 3.02 22.94
N ASP A 407 -41.44 2.81 24.25
CA ASP A 407 -40.27 3.05 25.06
C ASP A 407 -39.20 1.96 24.81
N PRO A 408 -37.88 2.29 24.83
CA PRO A 408 -36.83 1.33 24.53
C PRO A 408 -36.62 0.22 25.57
N PHE A 409 -36.98 0.43 26.84
CA PHE A 409 -36.68 -0.51 27.93
C PHE A 409 -37.88 -0.93 28.76
N ASN A 410 -39.03 -0.27 28.61
CA ASN A 410 -40.27 -0.64 29.30
C ASN A 410 -41.47 -0.74 28.33
N LYS A 411 -42.62 -1.20 28.85
CA LYS A 411 -43.85 -1.41 28.06
C LYS A 411 -44.75 -0.16 27.97
N THR A 412 -44.21 1.03 28.19
CA THR A 412 -44.97 2.28 28.09
C THR A 412 -44.86 2.90 26.70
N PHE A 413 -45.71 3.89 26.43
CA PHE A 413 -45.74 4.58 25.14
C PHE A 413 -45.63 6.10 25.29
N ARG A 414 -44.92 6.69 24.33
CA ARG A 414 -44.64 8.11 24.16
C ARG A 414 -45.41 8.66 22.96
N ARG A 415 -45.40 9.99 22.83
CA ARG A 415 -45.94 10.71 21.65
C ARG A 415 -44.92 10.74 20.51
N PRO A 416 -45.35 11.02 19.27
CA PRO A 416 -44.44 11.23 18.15
C PRO A 416 -43.55 12.45 18.41
N THR A 417 -42.29 12.35 18.00
CA THR A 417 -41.28 13.41 18.10
C THR A 417 -40.46 13.48 16.82
N MET A 418 -39.88 14.65 16.52
CA MET A 418 -39.02 14.92 15.36
C MET A 418 -37.92 15.91 15.74
N LEU A 419 -36.78 15.88 15.03
CA LEU A 419 -35.75 16.92 15.11
C LEU A 419 -36.16 18.16 14.31
N VAL A 420 -35.49 19.29 14.56
CA VAL A 420 -35.66 20.51 13.74
C VAL A 420 -35.27 20.24 12.28
N THR A 421 -34.21 19.45 12.08
CA THR A 421 -33.73 19.03 10.76
C THR A 421 -34.67 18.04 10.05
N ASP A 422 -35.52 17.31 10.78
CA ASP A 422 -36.52 16.44 10.14
C ASP A 422 -37.67 17.28 9.56
N LEU A 423 -38.11 18.29 10.31
CA LEU A 423 -39.11 19.25 9.85
C LEU A 423 -38.64 20.03 8.61
N ALA A 424 -37.32 20.20 8.44
CA ALA A 424 -36.76 20.85 7.25
C ALA A 424 -37.21 20.15 5.94
N LEU A 425 -37.40 18.83 5.97
CA LEU A 425 -37.89 18.06 4.82
C LEU A 425 -39.34 18.38 4.44
N ARG A 426 -40.12 18.94 5.37
CA ARG A 426 -41.51 19.35 5.15
C ARG A 426 -41.63 20.84 4.86
N GLU A 427 -40.76 21.66 5.43
CA GLU A 427 -40.88 23.12 5.36
C GLU A 427 -40.11 23.75 4.17
N ASP A 428 -39.13 23.06 3.59
CA ASP A 428 -38.50 23.45 2.32
C ASP A 428 -39.33 22.97 1.11
N PRO A 429 -39.69 23.84 0.15
CA PRO A 429 -40.57 23.45 -0.95
C PRO A 429 -40.06 22.27 -1.81
N THR A 430 -38.75 22.18 -2.04
CA THR A 430 -38.17 21.13 -2.89
C THR A 430 -38.09 19.81 -2.14
N TYR A 431 -37.61 19.82 -0.89
CA TYR A 431 -37.62 18.61 -0.06
C TYR A 431 -39.04 18.11 0.21
N ARG A 432 -39.97 19.04 0.46
CA ARG A 432 -41.38 18.71 0.67
C ARG A 432 -41.97 17.99 -0.53
N ALA A 433 -41.77 18.51 -1.74
CA ALA A 433 -42.29 17.88 -2.95
C ALA A 433 -41.76 16.45 -3.15
N ILE A 434 -40.48 16.21 -2.82
CA ILE A 434 -39.86 14.88 -2.87
C ILE A 434 -40.44 13.98 -1.77
N ALA A 435 -40.54 14.48 -0.54
CA ALA A 435 -40.99 13.72 0.61
C ALA A 435 -42.48 13.36 0.53
N GLU A 436 -43.35 14.30 0.11
CA GLU A 436 -44.79 14.07 -0.12
C GLU A 436 -45.03 12.99 -1.16
N LYS A 437 -44.25 12.96 -2.24
CA LYS A 437 -44.31 11.87 -3.23
C LYS A 437 -44.10 10.50 -2.57
N TRP A 438 -43.18 10.42 -1.62
CA TRP A 438 -42.83 9.18 -0.92
C TRP A 438 -43.70 8.85 0.29
N VAL A 439 -44.59 9.75 0.74
CA VAL A 439 -45.60 9.43 1.76
C VAL A 439 -46.51 8.30 1.27
N ASP A 440 -46.92 8.37 0.00
CA ASP A 440 -47.80 7.39 -0.63
C ASP A 440 -47.05 6.36 -1.52
N ASP A 441 -45.77 6.59 -1.83
CA ASP A 441 -44.89 5.68 -2.60
C ASP A 441 -43.71 5.17 -1.75
N PHE A 442 -43.99 4.21 -0.87
CA PHE A 442 -42.96 3.62 0.00
C PHE A 442 -41.91 2.82 -0.76
N GLN A 443 -42.26 2.23 -1.91
CA GLN A 443 -41.28 1.52 -2.74
C GLN A 443 -40.30 2.51 -3.37
N GLY A 444 -40.78 3.66 -3.87
CA GLY A 444 -39.93 4.72 -4.37
C GLY A 444 -38.93 5.23 -3.33
N LEU A 445 -39.35 5.41 -2.07
CA LEU A 445 -38.44 5.73 -0.96
C LEU A 445 -37.42 4.60 -0.74
N THR A 446 -37.88 3.35 -0.74
CA THR A 446 -37.03 2.18 -0.52
C THR A 446 -35.91 2.08 -1.56
N ASP A 447 -36.25 2.24 -2.84
CA ASP A 447 -35.28 2.17 -3.94
C ASP A 447 -34.30 3.35 -3.88
N ALA A 448 -34.80 4.57 -3.61
CA ALA A 448 -33.97 5.76 -3.48
C ALA A 448 -33.00 5.66 -2.29
N PHE A 449 -33.48 5.17 -1.15
CA PHE A 449 -32.65 4.98 0.05
C PHE A 449 -31.60 3.89 -0.16
N ALA A 450 -31.96 2.74 -0.74
CA ALA A 450 -31.01 1.66 -1.01
C ALA A 450 -29.87 2.12 -1.95
N ALA A 451 -30.19 2.91 -2.97
CA ALA A 451 -29.21 3.51 -3.88
C ALA A 451 -28.32 4.56 -3.19
N ALA A 452 -28.93 5.49 -2.44
CA ALA A 452 -28.20 6.54 -1.76
C ALA A 452 -27.31 5.99 -0.62
N TRP A 453 -27.76 4.96 0.10
CA TRP A 453 -26.99 4.26 1.12
C TRP A 453 -25.77 3.55 0.52
N PHE A 454 -25.94 2.86 -0.62
CA PHE A 454 -24.82 2.22 -1.31
C PHE A 454 -23.80 3.25 -1.78
N LYS A 455 -24.25 4.37 -2.38
CA LYS A 455 -23.38 5.50 -2.76
C LYS A 455 -22.63 6.07 -1.57
N LEU A 456 -23.34 6.42 -0.48
CA LEU A 456 -22.74 6.94 0.75
C LEU A 456 -21.58 6.07 1.21
N THR A 457 -21.84 4.77 1.29
CA THR A 457 -20.91 3.82 1.90
C THR A 457 -19.75 3.43 0.99
N HIS A 458 -19.79 3.72 -0.31
CA HIS A 458 -18.76 3.29 -1.28
C HIS A 458 -18.16 4.42 -2.15
N ARG A 459 -18.61 5.67 -1.99
CA ARG A 459 -18.17 6.84 -2.79
C ARG A 459 -16.66 7.12 -2.76
N ASP A 460 -15.96 6.67 -1.73
CA ASP A 460 -14.52 6.84 -1.52
C ASP A 460 -13.69 5.56 -1.80
N MET A 461 -14.30 4.53 -2.37
CA MET A 461 -13.60 3.32 -2.79
C MET A 461 -12.98 3.42 -4.18
N GLY A 462 -13.29 4.46 -4.95
CA GLY A 462 -12.86 4.60 -6.34
C GLY A 462 -13.48 3.53 -7.26
N PRO A 463 -12.75 3.03 -8.27
CA PRO A 463 -13.31 2.18 -9.31
C PRO A 463 -13.71 0.79 -8.79
N VAL A 464 -14.66 0.16 -9.49
CA VAL A 464 -15.21 -1.17 -9.13
C VAL A 464 -14.16 -2.28 -9.11
N SER A 465 -13.03 -2.12 -9.80
CA SER A 465 -11.89 -3.06 -9.72
C SER A 465 -11.33 -3.23 -8.30
N ARG A 466 -11.61 -2.29 -7.40
CA ARG A 466 -11.24 -2.37 -5.98
C ARG A 466 -12.28 -3.05 -5.08
N TYR A 467 -13.47 -3.33 -5.60
CA TYR A 467 -14.58 -3.85 -4.80
C TYR A 467 -14.46 -5.37 -4.69
N LEU A 468 -14.48 -5.87 -3.46
CA LEU A 468 -14.28 -7.28 -3.13
C LEU A 468 -15.54 -7.87 -2.50
N GLY A 469 -15.68 -9.19 -2.59
CA GLY A 469 -16.73 -9.94 -1.91
C GLY A 469 -17.89 -10.37 -2.80
N PRO A 470 -18.76 -11.23 -2.28
CA PRO A 470 -19.79 -11.91 -3.08
C PRO A 470 -21.02 -11.04 -3.38
N GLU A 471 -21.17 -9.90 -2.70
CA GLU A 471 -22.37 -9.04 -2.76
C GLU A 471 -22.13 -7.73 -3.52
N VAL A 472 -21.05 -7.62 -4.31
CA VAL A 472 -20.79 -6.44 -5.12
C VAL A 472 -21.89 -6.29 -6.18
N PRO A 473 -22.64 -5.18 -6.22
CA PRO A 473 -23.70 -5.00 -7.21
C PRO A 473 -23.18 -5.10 -8.65
N LYS A 474 -23.96 -5.73 -9.53
CA LYS A 474 -23.67 -5.78 -10.97
C LYS A 474 -23.93 -4.45 -11.67
N GLN A 475 -24.89 -3.67 -11.15
CA GLN A 475 -25.15 -2.32 -11.64
C GLN A 475 -23.90 -1.45 -11.47
N ARG A 476 -23.65 -0.59 -12.46
CA ARG A 476 -22.60 0.42 -12.42
C ARG A 476 -23.25 1.78 -12.25
N PHE A 477 -22.67 2.59 -11.37
CA PHE A 477 -23.17 3.93 -11.08
C PHE A 477 -22.19 4.98 -11.56
N ILE A 478 -22.71 6.13 -12.01
CA ILE A 478 -21.89 7.21 -12.55
C ILE A 478 -20.86 7.74 -11.54
N TRP A 479 -21.20 7.77 -10.25
CA TRP A 479 -20.30 8.21 -9.18
C TRP A 479 -19.13 7.24 -8.90
N GLN A 480 -19.13 6.04 -9.49
CA GLN A 480 -18.00 5.09 -9.45
C GLN A 480 -16.96 5.40 -10.54
N ASP A 481 -17.17 6.46 -11.33
CA ASP A 481 -16.36 6.82 -12.49
C ASP A 481 -16.09 5.61 -13.40
N PRO A 482 -17.16 4.94 -13.91
CA PRO A 482 -17.04 3.62 -14.53
C PRO A 482 -16.07 3.60 -15.72
N LEU A 483 -15.41 2.45 -15.90
CA LEU A 483 -14.52 2.19 -17.02
C LEU A 483 -15.01 0.95 -17.78
N PRO A 484 -14.93 0.94 -19.12
CA PRO A 484 -15.27 -0.25 -19.89
C PRO A 484 -14.25 -1.37 -19.67
N GLU A 485 -14.65 -2.61 -19.88
CA GLU A 485 -13.71 -3.75 -19.87
C GLU A 485 -12.85 -3.76 -21.14
N ALA A 486 -11.56 -4.05 -20.98
CA ALA A 486 -10.67 -4.26 -22.11
C ALA A 486 -11.04 -5.55 -22.86
N LYS A 487 -11.53 -5.43 -24.09
CA LYS A 487 -11.94 -6.57 -24.93
C LYS A 487 -10.82 -7.16 -25.79
N TYR A 488 -9.60 -6.64 -25.63
CA TYR A 488 -8.44 -6.97 -26.46
C TYR A 488 -7.21 -7.20 -25.60
N PRO A 489 -6.27 -8.07 -26.02
CA PRO A 489 -4.98 -8.21 -25.36
C PRO A 489 -4.23 -6.87 -25.38
N PRO A 490 -3.49 -6.54 -24.31
CA PRO A 490 -2.66 -5.34 -24.25
C PRO A 490 -1.52 -5.38 -25.27
N ILE A 491 -1.04 -4.21 -25.67
CA ILE A 491 0.09 -4.06 -26.59
C ILE A 491 1.39 -4.70 -26.06
N SER A 492 2.13 -5.37 -26.93
CA SER A 492 3.43 -5.96 -26.60
C SER A 492 4.52 -4.90 -26.43
N GLU A 493 5.68 -5.26 -25.85
CA GLU A 493 6.83 -4.34 -25.77
C GLU A 493 7.32 -3.90 -27.16
N ALA A 494 7.22 -4.76 -28.18
CA ALA A 494 7.60 -4.41 -29.55
C ALA A 494 6.65 -3.35 -30.14
N ASP A 495 5.34 -3.51 -29.89
CA ASP A 495 4.34 -2.51 -30.30
C ASP A 495 4.60 -1.18 -29.59
N GLN A 496 4.95 -1.21 -28.30
CA GLN A 496 5.29 -0.01 -27.54
C GLN A 496 6.47 0.75 -28.17
N GLU A 497 7.56 0.09 -28.54
CA GLU A 497 8.71 0.75 -29.18
C GLU A 497 8.34 1.39 -30.53
N VAL A 498 7.51 0.70 -31.33
CA VAL A 498 7.00 1.24 -32.61
C VAL A 498 6.13 2.47 -32.36
N LEU A 499 5.20 2.39 -31.41
CA LEU A 499 4.30 3.49 -31.05
C LEU A 499 5.08 4.68 -30.49
N LYS A 500 6.04 4.47 -29.58
CA LYS A 500 6.93 5.53 -29.05
C LYS A 500 7.66 6.26 -30.18
N ALA A 501 8.21 5.53 -31.15
CA ALA A 501 8.90 6.12 -32.29
C ALA A 501 7.97 6.92 -33.22
N GLN A 502 6.72 6.49 -33.38
CA GLN A 502 5.70 7.23 -34.13
C GLN A 502 5.27 8.51 -33.41
N ILE A 503 5.02 8.42 -32.10
CA ILE A 503 4.63 9.56 -31.25
C ILE A 503 5.68 10.67 -31.33
N LEU A 504 6.97 10.33 -31.15
CA LEU A 504 8.06 11.31 -31.18
C LEU A 504 8.26 11.99 -32.54
N LYS A 505 7.72 11.41 -33.62
CA LYS A 505 7.79 11.97 -34.98
C LYS A 505 6.49 12.66 -35.40
N ALA A 506 5.45 12.62 -34.56
CA ALA A 506 4.17 13.21 -34.90
C ALA A 506 4.31 14.74 -35.08
N PRO A 507 3.62 15.34 -36.05
CA PRO A 507 3.71 16.78 -36.29
C PRO A 507 3.11 17.56 -35.12
N GLY A 508 3.75 18.67 -34.75
CA GLY A 508 3.23 19.62 -33.76
C GLY A 508 3.42 19.22 -32.28
N VAL A 509 4.00 18.05 -31.98
CA VAL A 509 4.31 17.63 -30.60
C VAL A 509 5.80 17.81 -30.29
N ASN A 510 6.12 18.03 -29.01
CA ASN A 510 7.49 18.06 -28.50
C ASN A 510 7.57 17.40 -27.12
N VAL A 511 8.78 17.24 -26.58
CA VAL A 511 9.01 16.61 -25.26
C VAL A 511 8.14 17.25 -24.18
N SER A 512 8.16 18.59 -24.09
CA SER A 512 7.43 19.35 -23.07
C SER A 512 5.92 19.13 -23.17
N SER A 513 5.34 19.17 -24.38
CA SER A 513 3.90 18.98 -24.57
C SER A 513 3.44 17.56 -24.25
N LEU A 514 4.21 16.54 -24.64
CA LEU A 514 3.88 15.14 -24.37
C LEU A 514 3.95 14.83 -22.86
N VAL A 515 4.97 15.35 -22.18
CA VAL A 515 5.12 15.22 -20.72
C VAL A 515 4.00 15.97 -19.99
N ALA A 516 3.70 17.20 -20.39
CA ALA A 516 2.67 18.02 -19.76
C ALA A 516 1.26 17.39 -19.89
N VAL A 517 0.93 16.80 -21.04
CA VAL A 517 -0.36 16.11 -21.24
C VAL A 517 -0.43 14.80 -20.46
N ALA A 518 0.63 13.99 -20.48
CA ALA A 518 0.67 12.75 -19.68
C ALA A 518 0.55 13.05 -18.18
N TRP A 519 1.28 14.06 -17.70
CA TRP A 519 1.15 14.54 -16.33
C TRP A 519 -0.23 15.10 -16.03
N GLY A 520 -0.78 15.95 -16.90
CA GLY A 520 -2.12 16.52 -16.75
C GLY A 520 -3.20 15.43 -16.63
N SER A 521 -3.01 14.28 -17.28
CA SER A 521 -3.90 13.13 -17.14
C SER A 521 -3.72 12.43 -15.79
N ALA A 522 -2.51 11.95 -15.49
CA ALA A 522 -2.27 11.13 -14.29
C ALA A 522 -2.40 11.93 -12.99
N SER A 523 -2.00 13.21 -13.00
CA SER A 523 -1.98 14.05 -11.81
C SER A 523 -3.36 14.33 -11.24
N THR A 524 -4.46 14.13 -11.99
CA THR A 524 -5.82 14.25 -11.45
C THR A 524 -6.11 13.28 -10.31
N PHE A 525 -5.35 12.18 -10.21
CA PHE A 525 -5.51 11.18 -9.15
C PHE A 525 -5.42 11.79 -7.76
N ARG A 526 -6.28 11.31 -6.85
CA ARG A 526 -6.19 11.63 -5.43
C ARG A 526 -6.42 10.38 -4.58
N GLY A 527 -5.52 10.11 -3.63
CA GLY A 527 -5.44 8.87 -2.86
C GLY A 527 -6.52 8.73 -1.80
N GLY A 528 -7.14 9.84 -1.38
CA GLY A 528 -8.26 9.87 -0.43
C GLY A 528 -9.43 9.00 -0.90
N ASP A 529 -10.02 9.35 -2.04
CA ASP A 529 -11.20 8.68 -2.62
C ASP A 529 -10.89 7.81 -3.86
N LYS A 530 -9.61 7.76 -4.27
CA LYS A 530 -9.10 6.93 -5.38
C LYS A 530 -9.71 7.31 -6.73
N ARG A 531 -10.18 8.55 -6.89
CA ARG A 531 -10.68 9.11 -8.16
C ARG A 531 -9.56 9.74 -8.98
N GLY A 532 -9.83 9.96 -10.27
CA GLY A 532 -8.88 10.51 -11.23
C GLY A 532 -7.82 9.50 -11.68
N GLY A 533 -6.80 9.99 -12.37
CA GLY A 533 -5.73 9.18 -12.96
C GLY A 533 -5.74 9.16 -14.49
N ALA A 534 -4.83 8.37 -15.07
CA ALA A 534 -4.64 8.28 -16.51
C ALA A 534 -5.57 7.27 -17.21
N ASN A 535 -6.05 6.27 -16.48
CA ASN A 535 -6.98 5.27 -16.98
C ASN A 535 -8.35 5.92 -17.28
N GLY A 536 -8.93 5.57 -18.42
CA GLY A 536 -10.12 6.23 -18.96
C GLY A 536 -9.83 7.40 -19.91
N ALA A 537 -8.58 7.88 -20.02
CA ALA A 537 -8.22 9.02 -20.88
C ALA A 537 -9.11 10.26 -20.68
N ARG A 538 -9.62 10.49 -19.46
CA ARG A 538 -10.62 11.53 -19.19
C ARG A 538 -10.13 12.97 -19.43
N ILE A 539 -8.82 13.17 -19.57
CA ILE A 539 -8.26 14.44 -20.04
C ILE A 539 -8.79 14.84 -21.43
N ALA A 540 -9.22 13.87 -22.25
CA ALA A 540 -9.83 14.10 -23.56
C ALA A 540 -11.34 14.38 -23.51
N LEU A 541 -11.94 14.38 -22.31
CA LEU A 541 -13.38 14.54 -22.09
C LEU A 541 -13.67 15.81 -21.28
N GLU A 542 -14.92 16.26 -21.30
CA GLU A 542 -15.34 17.36 -20.41
C GLU A 542 -15.43 16.87 -18.97
N PRO A 543 -14.96 17.66 -17.99
CA PRO A 543 -14.55 19.07 -18.12
C PRO A 543 -13.04 19.26 -18.38
N GLN A 544 -12.24 18.20 -18.30
CA GLN A 544 -10.78 18.28 -18.25
C GLN A 544 -10.15 18.81 -19.54
N VAL A 545 -10.75 18.50 -20.69
CA VAL A 545 -10.29 18.97 -22.00
C VAL A 545 -10.33 20.50 -22.13
N SER A 546 -11.22 21.14 -21.35
CA SER A 546 -11.45 22.58 -21.35
C SER A 546 -10.76 23.31 -20.19
N TRP A 547 -10.06 22.60 -19.30
CA TRP A 547 -9.35 23.23 -18.19
C TRP A 547 -8.15 24.06 -18.63
N GLU A 548 -8.05 25.28 -18.09
CA GLU A 548 -6.94 26.19 -18.36
C GLU A 548 -5.58 25.54 -18.07
N VAL A 549 -5.43 24.88 -16.92
CA VAL A 549 -4.18 24.21 -16.51
C VAL A 549 -3.71 23.14 -17.51
N ASN A 550 -4.63 22.57 -18.30
CA ASN A 550 -4.31 21.58 -19.33
C ASN A 550 -3.95 22.20 -20.69
N ASN A 551 -4.00 23.54 -20.81
CA ASN A 551 -3.74 24.28 -22.03
C ASN A 551 -4.51 23.70 -23.23
N PRO A 552 -5.83 23.97 -23.36
CA PRO A 552 -6.71 23.30 -24.32
C PRO A 552 -6.25 23.38 -25.78
N LYS A 553 -5.46 24.41 -26.14
CA LYS A 553 -4.86 24.54 -27.47
C LYS A 553 -3.74 23.52 -27.68
N GLN A 554 -2.79 23.43 -26.74
CA GLN A 554 -1.71 22.45 -26.79
C GLN A 554 -2.23 21.02 -26.63
N LEU A 555 -3.15 20.81 -25.69
CA LEU A 555 -3.76 19.50 -25.44
C LEU A 555 -4.39 18.92 -26.70
N ARG A 556 -5.15 19.73 -27.46
CA ARG A 556 -5.80 19.28 -28.69
C ARG A 556 -4.83 18.79 -29.75
N VAL A 557 -3.72 19.52 -29.94
CA VAL A 557 -2.66 19.11 -30.87
C VAL A 557 -2.10 17.73 -30.48
N VAL A 558 -1.85 17.49 -29.19
CA VAL A 558 -1.37 16.20 -28.71
C VAL A 558 -2.44 15.11 -28.85
N LEU A 559 -3.69 15.38 -28.46
CA LEU A 559 -4.79 14.41 -28.56
C LEU A 559 -5.08 14.02 -30.01
N ASP A 560 -5.06 14.97 -30.95
CA ASP A 560 -5.24 14.70 -32.37
C ASP A 560 -4.11 13.83 -32.91
N ALA A 561 -2.86 14.12 -32.54
CA ALA A 561 -1.71 13.31 -32.91
C ALA A 561 -1.80 11.86 -32.37
N LEU A 562 -2.14 11.70 -31.09
CA LEU A 562 -2.27 10.38 -30.45
C LEU A 562 -3.48 9.61 -30.99
N THR A 563 -4.60 10.28 -31.29
CA THR A 563 -5.80 9.65 -31.87
C THR A 563 -5.50 9.14 -33.28
N ASN A 564 -4.82 9.92 -34.11
CA ASN A 564 -4.40 9.48 -35.45
C ASN A 564 -3.48 8.24 -35.39
N ILE A 565 -2.56 8.19 -34.42
CA ILE A 565 -1.69 7.02 -34.18
C ILE A 565 -2.52 5.82 -33.71
N LYS A 566 -3.45 6.03 -32.76
CA LYS A 566 -4.37 5.01 -32.25
C LYS A 566 -5.14 4.37 -33.39
N ASP A 567 -5.78 5.19 -34.21
CA ASP A 567 -6.66 4.73 -35.29
C ASP A 567 -5.87 4.00 -36.37
N ALA A 568 -4.68 4.51 -36.72
CA ALA A 568 -3.78 3.83 -37.66
C ALA A 568 -3.32 2.45 -37.14
N PHE A 569 -2.97 2.36 -35.84
CA PHE A 569 -2.55 1.09 -35.23
C PHE A 569 -3.72 0.09 -35.16
N ASN A 570 -4.87 0.53 -34.65
CA ASN A 570 -6.06 -0.31 -34.46
C ASN A 570 -6.69 -0.75 -35.80
N LYS A 571 -6.60 0.06 -36.87
CA LYS A 571 -7.05 -0.35 -38.21
C LYS A 571 -6.16 -1.44 -38.82
N LYS A 572 -4.86 -1.44 -38.49
CA LYS A 572 -3.88 -2.39 -39.04
C LYS A 572 -3.88 -3.73 -38.31
N SER A 573 -4.20 -3.75 -37.01
CA SER A 573 -4.17 -4.94 -36.16
C SER A 573 -5.58 -5.50 -35.93
N ARG A 574 -5.77 -6.80 -36.23
CA ARG A 574 -7.06 -7.50 -35.99
C ARG A 574 -7.19 -8.11 -34.60
N THR A 575 -6.08 -8.27 -33.87
CA THR A 575 -6.04 -9.04 -32.62
C THR A 575 -5.62 -8.22 -31.40
N THR A 576 -4.83 -7.17 -31.59
CA THR A 576 -4.32 -6.30 -30.51
C THR A 576 -4.78 -4.87 -30.77
N GLN A 577 -5.16 -4.15 -29.72
CA GLN A 577 -5.54 -2.73 -29.82
C GLN A 577 -4.80 -1.91 -28.76
N VAL A 578 -4.66 -0.62 -29.04
CA VAL A 578 -4.17 0.37 -28.08
C VAL A 578 -5.26 1.38 -27.77
N SER A 579 -5.39 1.75 -26.50
CA SER A 579 -6.29 2.80 -26.03
C SER A 579 -5.60 4.17 -26.10
N LEU A 580 -6.39 5.24 -26.14
CA LEU A 580 -5.85 6.59 -26.02
C LEU A 580 -5.20 6.79 -24.65
N ALA A 581 -5.77 6.19 -23.59
CA ALA A 581 -5.21 6.22 -22.24
C ALA A 581 -3.79 5.65 -22.18
N ASP A 582 -3.55 4.48 -22.79
CA ASP A 582 -2.21 3.90 -22.89
C ASP A 582 -1.28 4.78 -23.73
N LEU A 583 -1.76 5.35 -24.84
CA LEU A 583 -0.93 6.24 -25.68
C LEU A 583 -0.53 7.54 -25.00
N ILE A 584 -1.40 8.14 -24.18
CA ILE A 584 -1.08 9.35 -23.42
C ILE A 584 0.08 9.07 -22.45
N VAL A 585 0.01 7.97 -21.70
CA VAL A 585 1.09 7.58 -20.76
C VAL A 585 2.35 7.18 -21.51
N LEU A 586 2.21 6.38 -22.57
CA LEU A 586 3.33 5.92 -23.40
C LEU A 586 4.05 7.11 -24.08
N ALA A 587 3.31 8.14 -24.47
CA ALA A 587 3.83 9.38 -25.04
C ALA A 587 4.71 10.15 -24.06
N GLY A 588 4.25 10.31 -22.82
CA GLY A 588 5.06 10.91 -21.75
C GLY A 588 6.32 10.10 -21.46
N ASN A 589 6.20 8.77 -21.40
CA ASN A 589 7.35 7.86 -21.24
C ASN A 589 8.35 8.01 -22.39
N ALA A 590 7.89 8.04 -23.64
CA ALA A 590 8.72 8.22 -24.83
C ALA A 590 9.49 9.56 -24.78
N ALA A 591 8.78 10.63 -24.40
CA ALA A 591 9.35 11.96 -24.30
C ALA A 591 10.45 12.02 -23.25
N ILE A 592 10.22 11.45 -22.06
CA ILE A 592 11.22 11.37 -20.97
C ILE A 592 12.44 10.56 -21.41
N GLU A 593 12.25 9.37 -22.00
CA GLU A 593 13.35 8.53 -22.50
C GLU A 593 14.19 9.28 -23.55
N SER A 594 13.54 10.04 -24.44
CA SER A 594 14.22 10.83 -25.47
C SER A 594 15.03 12.00 -24.88
N ALA A 595 14.54 12.58 -23.78
CA ALA A 595 15.07 13.78 -23.14
C ALA A 595 16.29 13.55 -22.24
N ILE A 596 16.67 12.30 -21.96
CA ILE A 596 17.84 12.01 -21.12
C ILE A 596 19.13 12.46 -21.84
N PRO A 597 20.04 13.22 -21.19
CA PRO A 597 21.29 13.67 -21.81
C PRO A 597 22.17 12.50 -22.25
N ALA A 598 22.81 12.62 -23.42
CA ALA A 598 23.79 11.65 -23.90
C ALA A 598 24.98 11.47 -22.94
N THR A 599 25.30 12.50 -22.15
CA THR A 599 26.35 12.49 -21.13
C THR A 599 26.00 11.66 -19.89
N THR A 600 24.75 11.21 -19.74
CA THR A 600 24.35 10.31 -18.66
C THR A 600 24.96 8.93 -18.90
N LYS A 601 25.82 8.43 -17.99
CA LYS A 601 26.65 7.22 -18.18
C LYS A 601 25.86 5.93 -18.44
N ALA A 602 24.53 5.97 -18.32
CA ALA A 602 23.62 4.87 -18.58
C ALA A 602 22.38 5.26 -19.43
N LYS A 603 22.42 6.34 -20.24
CA LYS A 603 21.26 6.82 -21.04
C LYS A 603 20.54 5.67 -21.76
N ALA A 604 21.27 4.83 -22.49
CA ALA A 604 20.70 3.72 -23.27
C ALA A 604 20.03 2.61 -22.42
N LYS A 605 20.17 2.65 -21.08
CA LYS A 605 19.62 1.66 -20.13
C LYS A 605 18.46 2.20 -19.31
N VAL A 606 18.18 3.50 -19.36
CA VAL A 606 17.06 4.09 -18.64
C VAL A 606 15.81 3.95 -19.52
N LYS A 607 14.97 2.98 -19.16
CA LYS A 607 13.60 2.87 -19.69
C LYS A 607 12.63 3.28 -18.60
N VAL A 608 11.59 4.00 -18.99
CA VAL A 608 10.48 4.32 -18.09
C VAL A 608 9.55 3.11 -18.09
N PRO A 609 9.33 2.46 -16.94
CA PRO A 609 8.40 1.34 -16.84
C PRO A 609 7.02 1.72 -17.40
N PHE A 610 6.44 0.82 -18.18
CA PHE A 610 5.12 0.99 -18.75
C PHE A 610 4.31 -0.28 -18.59
N THR A 611 3.19 -0.16 -17.90
CA THR A 611 2.20 -1.22 -17.77
C THR A 611 1.08 -0.93 -18.77
N PRO A 612 0.89 -1.69 -19.86
CA PRO A 612 -0.26 -1.51 -20.76
C PRO A 612 -1.55 -2.03 -20.12
N GLY A 613 -2.69 -1.75 -20.75
CA GLY A 613 -4.01 -2.28 -20.36
C GLY A 613 -5.01 -1.22 -19.89
N ARG A 614 -4.68 0.07 -19.96
CA ARG A 614 -5.68 1.14 -19.72
C ARG A 614 -6.75 1.12 -20.80
N VAL A 615 -7.92 1.64 -20.48
CA VAL A 615 -9.08 1.73 -21.38
C VAL A 615 -9.50 3.18 -21.57
N ASP A 616 -10.31 3.45 -22.60
CA ASP A 616 -10.87 4.78 -22.87
C ASP A 616 -12.29 4.86 -22.29
N ALA A 617 -12.56 5.80 -21.39
CA ALA A 617 -13.89 6.08 -20.87
C ALA A 617 -14.72 6.86 -21.89
N THR A 618 -16.05 6.87 -21.72
CA THR A 618 -16.94 7.71 -22.52
C THR A 618 -17.37 8.96 -21.74
N GLN A 619 -17.92 9.96 -22.43
CA GLN A 619 -18.53 11.11 -21.77
C GLN A 619 -19.75 10.71 -20.92
N ALA A 620 -20.49 9.68 -21.34
CA ALA A 620 -21.61 9.16 -20.55
C ALA A 620 -21.16 8.52 -19.23
N ASP A 621 -19.91 8.02 -19.18
CA ASP A 621 -19.24 7.48 -18.00
C ASP A 621 -18.47 8.53 -17.18
N THR A 622 -18.65 9.82 -17.51
CA THR A 622 -17.90 10.95 -16.93
C THR A 622 -18.83 12.11 -16.63
N ASP A 623 -19.25 12.24 -15.37
CA ASP A 623 -20.08 13.37 -14.92
C ASP A 623 -19.25 14.65 -14.79
N PRO A 624 -19.49 15.68 -15.63
CA PRO A 624 -18.70 16.90 -15.60
C PRO A 624 -18.74 17.64 -14.27
N ALA A 625 -19.88 17.63 -13.57
CA ALA A 625 -20.01 18.31 -12.29
C ALA A 625 -19.15 17.65 -11.21
N SER A 626 -19.16 16.32 -11.15
CA SER A 626 -18.32 15.54 -10.23
C SER A 626 -16.83 15.66 -10.54
N PHE A 627 -16.45 15.71 -11.83
CA PHE A 627 -15.05 15.85 -12.24
C PHE A 627 -14.50 17.28 -12.07
N ALA A 628 -15.36 18.31 -12.05
CA ALA A 628 -14.93 19.68 -11.80
C ALA A 628 -14.20 19.86 -10.45
N TYR A 629 -14.52 19.03 -9.46
CA TYR A 629 -13.82 19.00 -8.15
C TYR A 629 -12.40 18.43 -8.21
N LEU A 630 -11.99 17.81 -9.33
CA LEU A 630 -10.61 17.34 -9.52
C LEU A 630 -9.70 18.43 -10.11
N LEU A 631 -10.25 19.59 -10.51
CA LEU A 631 -9.46 20.74 -10.94
C LEU A 631 -8.63 21.23 -9.74
N PRO A 632 -7.29 21.19 -9.80
CA PRO A 632 -6.48 21.65 -8.69
C PRO A 632 -6.66 23.15 -8.43
N GLN A 633 -6.42 23.61 -7.21
CA GLN A 633 -6.36 25.06 -6.91
C GLN A 633 -4.98 25.65 -7.22
N ALA A 634 -3.94 24.82 -7.15
CA ALA A 634 -2.64 25.09 -7.74
C ALA A 634 -2.03 23.76 -8.22
N ASP A 635 -1.30 23.83 -9.33
CA ASP A 635 -0.49 22.73 -9.84
C ASP A 635 0.97 23.21 -9.88
N GLY A 636 1.65 23.08 -8.74
CA GLY A 636 3.07 23.43 -8.64
C GLY A 636 3.97 22.53 -9.50
N PHE A 637 3.50 21.37 -9.96
CA PHE A 637 4.25 20.53 -10.90
C PHE A 637 4.28 21.11 -12.31
N ARG A 638 3.22 21.82 -12.72
CA ARG A 638 3.15 22.57 -14.00
C ARG A 638 3.24 24.09 -13.87
N ASN A 639 3.58 24.57 -12.67
CA ASN A 639 3.76 25.98 -12.35
C ASN A 639 2.51 26.85 -12.62
N TRP A 640 1.34 26.35 -12.20
CA TRP A 640 0.05 27.02 -12.36
C TRP A 640 -0.64 27.25 -11.02
N ARG A 641 -1.35 28.37 -10.90
CA ARG A 641 -2.24 28.68 -9.77
C ARG A 641 -3.56 29.17 -10.32
N ASN A 642 -4.67 28.67 -9.77
CA ASN A 642 -6.00 29.08 -10.17
C ASN A 642 -6.25 30.53 -9.74
N ALA A 643 -6.38 31.44 -10.71
CA ALA A 643 -6.65 32.85 -10.44
C ALA A 643 -8.06 33.09 -9.86
N SER A 644 -8.98 32.14 -10.08
CA SER A 644 -10.37 32.19 -9.59
C SER A 644 -10.54 31.53 -8.22
N ALA A 645 -9.47 31.01 -7.61
CA ALA A 645 -9.54 30.38 -6.29
C ALA A 645 -9.96 31.40 -5.21
N GLY A 646 -11.12 31.20 -4.61
CA GLY A 646 -11.64 32.02 -3.51
C GLY A 646 -11.52 31.36 -2.14
N GLY A 647 -11.92 32.07 -1.08
CA GLY A 647 -12.05 31.51 0.27
C GLY A 647 -10.73 30.99 0.86
N ALA A 648 -10.76 29.82 1.50
CA ALA A 648 -9.58 29.22 2.15
C ALA A 648 -8.42 28.96 1.19
N TRP A 649 -8.72 28.66 -0.08
CA TRP A 649 -7.72 28.40 -1.12
C TRP A 649 -6.90 29.65 -1.49
N ALA A 650 -7.50 30.84 -1.35
CA ALA A 650 -6.79 32.10 -1.53
C ALA A 650 -5.80 32.39 -0.38
N LEU A 651 -6.12 31.91 0.83
CA LEU A 651 -5.27 32.07 2.02
C LEU A 651 -4.10 31.08 2.05
N ALA A 652 -4.25 29.92 1.39
CA ALA A 652 -3.17 28.94 1.28
C ALA A 652 -2.04 29.44 0.37
N SER A 653 -0.80 29.30 0.83
CA SER A 653 0.38 29.55 -0.01
C SER A 653 0.47 28.52 -1.15
N THR A 654 1.04 28.92 -2.30
CA THR A 654 1.21 28.03 -3.48
C THR A 654 1.96 26.74 -3.13
N GLU A 655 2.99 26.84 -2.29
CA GLU A 655 3.79 25.70 -1.82
C GLU A 655 3.06 24.78 -0.84
N ALA A 656 2.11 25.30 -0.06
CA ALA A 656 1.22 24.46 0.75
C ALA A 656 0.28 23.62 -0.12
N LEU A 657 -0.28 24.24 -1.17
CA LEU A 657 -1.12 23.53 -2.15
C LEU A 657 -0.32 22.49 -2.95
N LEU A 658 0.96 22.75 -3.23
CA LEU A 658 1.86 21.77 -3.84
C LEU A 658 2.07 20.55 -2.92
N VAL A 659 2.32 20.77 -1.63
CA VAL A 659 2.49 19.68 -0.65
C VAL A 659 1.19 18.90 -0.45
N ASP A 660 0.04 19.57 -0.37
CA ASP A 660 -1.28 18.91 -0.31
C ASP A 660 -1.50 18.03 -1.55
N ARG A 661 -1.21 18.54 -2.76
CA ARG A 661 -1.34 17.75 -3.99
C ARG A 661 -0.37 16.57 -4.02
N ALA A 662 0.85 16.74 -3.53
CA ALA A 662 1.83 15.66 -3.44
C ALA A 662 1.36 14.55 -2.50
N GLN A 663 0.74 14.90 -1.38
CA GLN A 663 0.14 13.93 -0.46
C GLN A 663 -0.98 13.13 -1.13
N GLN A 664 -1.85 13.80 -1.89
CA GLN A 664 -2.91 13.13 -2.65
C GLN A 664 -2.37 12.16 -3.71
N LEU A 665 -1.18 12.43 -4.26
CA LEU A 665 -0.47 11.52 -5.17
C LEU A 665 0.36 10.45 -4.44
N THR A 666 0.22 10.34 -3.12
CA THR A 666 0.95 9.41 -2.24
C THR A 666 2.48 9.58 -2.29
N LEU A 667 2.95 10.77 -2.63
CA LEU A 667 4.37 11.06 -2.81
C LEU A 667 5.05 11.31 -1.47
N THR A 668 6.29 10.84 -1.38
CA THR A 668 7.23 11.27 -0.34
C THR A 668 7.85 12.63 -0.69
N ALA A 669 8.46 13.31 0.28
CA ALA A 669 9.17 14.57 0.01
C ALA A 669 10.28 14.42 -1.06
N PRO A 670 11.12 13.36 -1.07
CA PRO A 670 12.09 13.14 -2.15
C PRO A 670 11.45 12.96 -3.53
N GLU A 671 10.36 12.20 -3.62
CA GLU A 671 9.64 12.01 -4.90
C GLU A 671 9.05 13.32 -5.42
N LEU A 672 8.46 14.15 -4.55
CA LEU A 672 7.99 15.50 -4.88
C LEU A 672 9.11 16.36 -5.46
N VAL A 673 10.25 16.44 -4.76
CA VAL A 673 11.39 17.27 -5.18
C VAL A 673 11.89 16.79 -6.54
N ALA A 674 12.15 15.49 -6.70
CA ALA A 674 12.62 14.91 -7.97
C ALA A 674 11.67 15.25 -9.13
N LEU A 675 10.36 15.09 -8.93
CA LEU A 675 9.34 15.37 -9.94
C LEU A 675 9.32 16.83 -10.36
N VAL A 676 9.31 17.79 -9.43
CA VAL A 676 9.32 19.21 -9.80
C VAL A 676 10.58 19.57 -10.56
N GLY A 677 11.76 19.20 -10.06
CA GLY A 677 13.02 19.52 -10.74
C GLY A 677 13.11 18.93 -12.14
N GLY A 678 12.68 17.68 -12.32
CA GLY A 678 12.66 17.03 -13.63
C GLY A 678 11.64 17.66 -14.60
N LEU A 679 10.42 17.96 -14.13
CA LEU A 679 9.39 18.62 -14.95
C LEU A 679 9.81 20.02 -15.39
N ARG A 680 10.49 20.78 -14.52
CA ARG A 680 11.08 22.08 -14.88
C ARG A 680 12.18 21.95 -15.93
N ALA A 681 13.10 21.01 -15.77
CA ALA A 681 14.15 20.77 -16.79
C ALA A 681 13.56 20.37 -18.15
N LEU A 682 12.45 19.63 -18.13
CA LEU A 682 11.70 19.25 -19.33
C LEU A 682 10.85 20.39 -19.92
N GLY A 683 10.75 21.53 -19.25
CA GLY A 683 9.90 22.65 -19.68
C GLY A 683 8.40 22.35 -19.63
N ALA A 684 7.97 21.39 -18.81
CA ALA A 684 6.58 20.94 -18.70
C ALA A 684 5.75 21.89 -17.81
N VAL A 685 5.75 23.18 -18.14
CA VAL A 685 4.90 24.20 -17.50
C VAL A 685 3.65 24.43 -18.34
N TRP A 686 2.53 24.75 -17.69
CA TRP A 686 1.20 24.73 -18.31
C TRP A 686 1.07 25.68 -19.53
N ASP A 687 1.67 26.87 -19.47
CA ASP A 687 1.57 27.92 -20.49
C ASP A 687 2.77 27.97 -21.45
N ASN A 688 3.74 27.06 -21.31
CA ASN A 688 5.04 27.10 -21.99
C ASN A 688 5.88 28.34 -21.67
N SER A 689 5.65 29.02 -20.54
CA SER A 689 6.51 30.12 -20.08
C SER A 689 7.90 29.63 -19.64
N ALA A 690 8.84 30.57 -19.42
CA ALA A 690 10.17 30.25 -18.87
C ALA A 690 10.20 30.19 -17.33
N ARG A 691 9.04 30.32 -16.65
CA ARG A 691 8.97 30.41 -15.18
C ARG A 691 9.36 29.09 -14.54
N GLY A 692 10.39 29.11 -13.70
CA GLY A 692 10.94 27.94 -13.03
C GLY A 692 11.77 27.03 -13.94
N VAL A 693 11.90 27.34 -15.23
CA VAL A 693 12.73 26.57 -16.19
C VAL A 693 14.18 27.04 -16.06
N LEU A 694 14.82 26.69 -14.94
CA LEU A 694 16.17 27.11 -14.60
C LEU A 694 17.22 26.26 -15.33
N THR A 695 17.19 26.29 -16.66
CA THR A 695 18.13 25.57 -17.53
C THR A 695 18.30 26.30 -18.87
N ALA A 696 19.50 26.22 -19.44
CA ALA A 696 19.77 26.66 -20.81
C ALA A 696 19.38 25.60 -21.86
N ARG A 697 18.93 24.41 -21.45
CA ARG A 697 18.58 23.29 -22.33
C ARG A 697 17.17 22.73 -22.03
N PRO A 698 16.10 23.53 -22.14
CA PRO A 698 14.73 23.05 -21.91
C PRO A 698 14.42 21.82 -22.77
N GLY A 699 13.68 20.87 -22.19
CA GLY A 699 13.35 19.60 -22.84
C GLY A 699 14.43 18.54 -22.69
N THR A 700 15.48 18.80 -21.88
CA THR A 700 16.50 17.81 -21.52
C THR A 700 16.42 17.52 -20.02
N LEU A 701 16.26 16.25 -19.63
CA LEU A 701 16.12 15.85 -18.23
C LEU A 701 17.46 15.97 -17.48
N THR A 702 17.65 17.10 -16.82
CA THR A 702 18.90 17.45 -16.12
C THR A 702 18.65 17.90 -14.69
N ASN A 703 19.69 17.90 -13.86
CA ASN A 703 19.66 18.49 -12.52
C ASN A 703 19.90 20.01 -12.52
N ASP A 704 19.91 20.64 -13.70
CA ASP A 704 20.14 22.08 -13.89
C ASP A 704 19.19 22.92 -13.01
N PHE A 705 17.94 22.49 -12.82
CA PHE A 705 16.99 23.19 -11.96
C PHE A 705 17.58 23.44 -10.56
N PHE A 706 18.08 22.39 -9.90
CA PHE A 706 18.62 22.50 -8.55
C PHE A 706 19.98 23.20 -8.51
N VAL A 707 20.83 22.95 -9.50
CA VAL A 707 22.15 23.61 -9.60
C VAL A 707 21.97 25.12 -9.70
N ASN A 708 21.08 25.59 -10.57
CA ASN A 708 20.84 27.02 -10.79
C ASN A 708 19.98 27.66 -9.69
N LEU A 709 19.08 26.91 -9.06
CA LEU A 709 18.32 27.39 -7.91
C LEU A 709 19.23 27.71 -6.71
N LEU A 710 20.23 26.86 -6.46
CA LEU A 710 21.13 26.95 -5.32
C LEU A 710 22.41 27.75 -5.62
N ASP A 711 22.57 28.29 -6.83
CA ASP A 711 23.70 29.12 -7.22
C ASP A 711 23.67 30.48 -6.51
N MET A 712 24.69 30.75 -5.71
CA MET A 712 24.83 31.98 -4.93
C MET A 712 25.19 33.20 -5.77
N GLU A 713 25.63 33.02 -7.03
CA GLU A 713 25.76 34.12 -7.98
C GLU A 713 24.39 34.67 -8.40
N THR A 714 23.30 33.95 -8.14
CA THR A 714 21.93 34.44 -8.37
C THR A 714 21.38 35.08 -7.09
N VAL A 715 20.79 36.26 -7.23
CA VAL A 715 20.00 36.95 -6.20
C VAL A 715 18.54 36.94 -6.61
N TRP A 716 17.67 36.41 -5.75
CA TRP A 716 16.24 36.37 -5.98
C TRP A 716 15.55 37.56 -5.32
N THR A 717 14.71 38.27 -6.09
CA THR A 717 13.86 39.35 -5.60
C THR A 717 12.42 39.11 -6.04
N ALA A 718 11.46 39.36 -5.15
CA ALA A 718 10.04 39.32 -5.51
C ALA A 718 9.71 40.45 -6.50
N ASP A 719 8.89 40.16 -7.49
CA ASP A 719 8.42 41.15 -8.46
C ASP A 719 7.34 42.03 -7.81
N GLU A 720 7.49 43.36 -7.93
CA GLU A 720 6.53 44.32 -7.38
C GLU A 720 5.12 44.09 -7.94
N GLY A 721 4.11 44.17 -7.08
CA GLY A 721 2.71 43.96 -7.46
C GLY A 721 2.29 42.49 -7.68
N SER A 722 3.22 41.51 -7.60
CA SER A 722 2.90 40.08 -7.78
C SER A 722 2.26 39.41 -6.56
N GLY A 723 2.14 40.11 -5.43
CA GLY A 723 1.70 39.50 -4.15
C GLY A 723 2.70 38.50 -3.58
N GLY A 724 3.96 38.48 -4.06
CA GLY A 724 4.97 37.51 -3.64
C GLY A 724 4.81 36.13 -4.30
N GLU A 725 4.15 36.07 -5.46
CA GLU A 725 4.01 34.86 -6.28
C GLU A 725 5.08 34.75 -7.37
N LEU A 726 5.59 35.87 -7.87
CA LEU A 726 6.58 35.92 -8.95
C LEU A 726 7.90 36.49 -8.45
N PHE A 727 9.01 35.90 -8.92
CA PHE A 727 10.35 36.25 -8.52
C PHE A 727 11.28 36.33 -9.72
N THR A 728 12.15 37.34 -9.71
CA THR A 728 13.23 37.51 -10.69
C THR A 728 14.57 37.17 -10.04
N GLY A 729 15.30 36.24 -10.65
CA GLY A 729 16.69 35.89 -10.30
C GLY A 729 17.66 36.72 -11.14
N ARG A 730 18.52 37.52 -10.50
CA ARG A 730 19.53 38.37 -11.15
C ARG A 730 20.94 37.92 -10.80
N ASP A 731 21.83 38.03 -11.76
CA ASP A 731 23.27 37.90 -11.53
C ASP A 731 23.74 38.94 -10.50
N ARG A 732 24.41 38.48 -9.44
CA ARG A 732 24.84 39.30 -8.31
C ARG A 732 25.85 40.38 -8.70
N ALA A 733 26.72 40.09 -9.67
CA ALA A 733 27.80 40.99 -10.06
C ALA A 733 27.35 42.04 -11.09
N THR A 734 26.47 41.65 -12.00
CA THR A 734 26.08 42.45 -13.17
C THR A 734 24.65 42.98 -13.11
N GLY A 735 23.81 42.47 -12.21
CA GLY A 735 22.38 42.83 -12.08
C GLY A 735 21.50 42.32 -13.23
N LYS A 736 22.06 41.59 -14.21
CA LYS A 736 21.32 41.06 -15.36
C LYS A 736 20.34 39.97 -14.92
N VAL A 737 19.14 39.99 -15.49
CA VAL A 737 18.15 38.93 -15.26
C VAL A 737 18.69 37.62 -15.81
N ARG A 738 18.77 36.60 -14.95
CA ARG A 738 19.09 35.22 -15.31
C ARG A 738 17.82 34.38 -15.44
N TRP A 739 16.92 34.48 -14.46
CA TRP A 739 15.80 33.55 -14.31
C TRP A 739 14.51 34.22 -13.84
N GLN A 740 13.38 33.56 -14.09
CA GLN A 740 12.09 33.84 -13.46
C GLN A 740 11.61 32.58 -12.74
N ALA A 741 10.95 32.75 -11.60
CA ALA A 741 10.48 31.65 -10.76
C ALA A 741 9.18 32.03 -10.05
N THR A 742 8.49 31.03 -9.51
CA THR A 742 7.36 31.20 -8.60
C THR A 742 7.70 30.66 -7.21
N ARG A 743 6.74 30.77 -6.28
CA ARG A 743 6.84 30.12 -4.96
C ARG A 743 7.03 28.60 -5.06
N ALA A 744 6.38 27.95 -6.04
CA ALA A 744 6.51 26.51 -6.27
C ALA A 744 7.94 26.10 -6.68
N ASP A 745 8.76 27.05 -7.13
CA ASP A 745 10.16 26.81 -7.47
C ASP A 745 11.08 27.16 -6.30
N LEU A 746 10.91 28.36 -5.71
CA LEU A 746 11.81 28.87 -4.68
C LEU A 746 11.67 28.18 -3.32
N VAL A 747 10.54 27.52 -3.05
CA VAL A 747 10.36 26.76 -1.80
C VAL A 747 11.46 25.70 -1.60
N PHE A 748 11.96 25.10 -2.69
CA PHE A 748 13.05 24.12 -2.66
C PHE A 748 14.42 24.75 -2.35
N GLY A 749 14.55 26.08 -2.43
CA GLY A 749 15.74 26.81 -1.98
C GLY A 749 15.60 27.38 -0.56
N ALA A 750 14.39 27.40 0.01
CA ALA A 750 14.05 28.15 1.21
C ALA A 750 13.60 27.28 2.39
N GLN A 751 12.72 26.28 2.18
CA GLN A 751 12.29 25.37 3.24
C GLN A 751 13.43 24.38 3.51
N ALA A 752 13.94 24.34 4.75
CA ALA A 752 15.22 23.70 5.07
C ALA A 752 15.28 22.19 4.73
N GLU A 753 14.20 21.45 4.91
CA GLU A 753 14.16 20.00 4.64
C GLU A 753 14.04 19.72 3.13
N LEU A 754 13.23 20.48 2.40
CA LEU A 754 13.15 20.42 0.94
C LEU A 754 14.47 20.84 0.29
N ARG A 755 15.11 21.88 0.84
CA ARG A 755 16.43 22.34 0.42
C ARG A 755 17.49 21.27 0.60
N ALA A 756 17.50 20.57 1.73
CA ALA A 756 18.44 19.47 1.95
C ALA A 756 18.29 18.36 0.88
N ILE A 757 17.07 18.09 0.42
CA ILE A 757 16.83 17.15 -0.68
C ILE A 757 17.29 17.74 -2.02
N ALA A 758 17.01 19.02 -2.28
CA ALA A 758 17.45 19.72 -3.48
C ALA A 758 18.99 19.74 -3.62
N GLU A 759 19.71 19.89 -2.51
CA GLU A 759 21.18 19.84 -2.45
C GLU A 759 21.70 18.48 -2.94
N VAL A 760 21.08 17.36 -2.54
CA VAL A 760 21.44 16.02 -3.02
C VAL A 760 21.33 15.89 -4.54
N TYR A 761 20.34 16.55 -5.16
CA TYR A 761 20.22 16.54 -6.62
C TYR A 761 21.14 17.55 -7.31
N ALA A 762 21.53 18.64 -6.65
CA ALA A 762 22.47 19.63 -7.17
C ALA A 762 23.95 19.20 -7.06
N GLU A 763 24.28 18.27 -6.16
CA GLU A 763 25.63 17.75 -5.96
C GLU A 763 26.30 17.24 -7.25
N ALA A 764 27.63 17.24 -7.27
CA ALA A 764 28.39 16.60 -8.35
C ALA A 764 28.06 15.10 -8.43
N GLY A 765 27.42 14.68 -9.51
CA GLY A 765 26.90 13.31 -9.68
C GLY A 765 25.38 13.17 -9.43
N GLY A 766 24.73 14.23 -8.93
CA GLY A 766 23.29 14.29 -8.70
C GLY A 766 22.44 14.08 -9.96
N GLN A 767 22.98 14.36 -11.14
CA GLN A 767 22.35 14.08 -12.44
C GLN A 767 21.86 12.63 -12.59
N GLU A 768 22.70 11.64 -12.27
CA GLU A 768 22.33 10.23 -12.42
C GLU A 768 21.23 9.81 -11.42
N ARG A 769 21.32 10.35 -10.20
CA ARG A 769 20.34 10.11 -9.14
C ARG A 769 18.99 10.74 -9.48
N LEU A 770 18.98 11.99 -9.92
CA LEU A 770 17.76 12.69 -10.32
C LEU A 770 17.04 11.93 -11.45
N VAL A 771 17.76 11.49 -12.48
CA VAL A 771 17.14 10.72 -13.59
C VAL A 771 16.49 9.44 -13.06
N ALA A 772 17.18 8.69 -12.20
CA ALA A 772 16.65 7.44 -11.64
C ALA A 772 15.42 7.67 -10.75
N ASP A 773 15.50 8.64 -9.85
CA ASP A 773 14.42 8.94 -8.90
C ASP A 773 13.22 9.58 -9.60
N PHE A 774 13.45 10.47 -10.58
CA PHE A 774 12.40 11.05 -11.42
C PHE A 774 11.66 9.97 -12.21
N VAL A 775 12.36 9.06 -12.88
CA VAL A 775 11.73 7.96 -13.65
C VAL A 775 10.92 7.04 -12.74
N LYS A 776 11.42 6.73 -11.54
CA LYS A 776 10.71 5.92 -10.56
C LYS A 776 9.45 6.62 -10.06
N ALA A 777 9.56 7.89 -9.68
CA ALA A 777 8.43 8.69 -9.21
C ALA A 777 7.38 8.93 -10.31
N TRP A 778 7.83 9.17 -11.54
CA TRP A 778 6.98 9.26 -12.72
C TRP A 778 6.18 7.98 -12.96
N ALA A 779 6.87 6.82 -13.01
CA ALA A 779 6.21 5.53 -13.20
C ALA A 779 5.20 5.22 -12.09
N LYS A 780 5.53 5.58 -10.83
CA LYS A 780 4.59 5.49 -9.70
C LYS A 780 3.32 6.29 -9.97
N VAL A 781 3.44 7.58 -10.31
CA VAL A 781 2.27 8.46 -10.57
C VAL A 781 1.44 7.95 -11.73
N MET A 782 2.08 7.46 -12.80
CA MET A 782 1.37 6.94 -13.98
C MET A 782 0.55 5.70 -13.68
N ASP A 783 0.95 4.89 -12.68
CA ASP A 783 0.29 3.64 -12.31
C ASP A 783 -0.59 3.75 -11.03
N LEU A 784 -0.82 4.96 -10.47
CA LEU A 784 -1.60 5.14 -9.22
C LEU A 784 -3.05 4.61 -9.30
N ASP A 785 -3.63 4.54 -10.50
CA ASP A 785 -4.99 4.05 -10.75
C ASP A 785 -5.04 2.63 -11.33
N ARG A 786 -3.90 1.93 -11.40
CA ARG A 786 -3.76 0.59 -12.01
C ARG A 786 -4.09 -0.53 -11.04
N PHE A 787 -5.32 -0.50 -10.53
CA PHE A 787 -5.84 -1.51 -9.62
C PHE A 787 -6.07 -2.90 -10.26
N ASP A 788 -5.79 -3.05 -11.56
CA ASP A 788 -6.06 -4.24 -12.38
C ASP A 788 -4.93 -5.33 -12.44
N VAL A 789 -3.73 -5.14 -11.84
CA VAL A 789 -2.51 -5.99 -12.09
C VAL A 789 -1.95 -6.77 -10.84
N LYS A 790 -1.37 -8.01 -10.96
CA LYS A 790 -0.81 -8.93 -9.88
C LYS A 790 0.58 -9.66 -10.22
N LYS A 791 1.43 -10.27 -9.32
CA LYS A 791 2.86 -10.84 -9.55
C LYS A 791 3.26 -12.24 -8.85
N LYS A 792 4.21 -13.16 -9.33
CA LYS A 792 4.95 -14.34 -8.59
C LYS A 792 5.92 -15.34 -9.37
N SER A 793 6.68 -16.32 -8.72
CA SER A 793 7.79 -17.32 -9.13
C SER A 793 7.39 -18.77 -9.55
N PHE A 794 7.69 -19.24 -10.77
CA PHE A 794 6.84 -20.25 -11.46
C PHE A 794 7.58 -21.26 -12.38
N ALA A 795 8.82 -20.97 -12.75
CA ALA A 795 9.38 -21.45 -14.02
C ALA A 795 9.88 -22.90 -14.09
N SER A 796 10.19 -23.53 -12.96
CA SER A 796 10.72 -24.90 -12.96
C SER A 796 9.63 -25.97 -13.06
N SER A 797 8.46 -25.70 -12.49
CA SER A 797 7.41 -26.69 -12.24
C SER A 797 6.23 -26.58 -13.19
N VAL A 798 5.95 -25.39 -13.73
CA VAL A 798 4.88 -25.25 -14.72
C VAL A 798 5.06 -26.21 -15.92
N TYR A 799 6.31 -26.50 -16.30
CA TYR A 799 6.66 -27.43 -17.37
C TYR A 799 6.06 -28.82 -17.19
N THR A 800 5.99 -29.33 -15.95
CA THR A 800 5.56 -30.71 -15.69
C THR A 800 4.08 -30.92 -15.98
N SER A 801 3.26 -29.86 -15.88
CA SER A 801 1.85 -29.90 -16.27
C SER A 801 1.63 -30.19 -17.74
N GLY A 802 2.63 -29.92 -18.58
CA GLY A 802 2.59 -30.25 -20.01
C GLY A 802 3.32 -31.53 -20.36
N ALA A 803 3.76 -32.34 -19.39
CA ALA A 803 4.55 -33.55 -19.67
C ALA A 803 3.82 -34.53 -20.62
N ASP A 804 2.51 -34.68 -20.45
CA ASP A 804 1.68 -35.51 -21.34
C ASP A 804 1.49 -34.90 -22.73
N ASP A 805 1.34 -33.57 -22.80
CA ASP A 805 1.25 -32.84 -24.07
C ASP A 805 2.57 -32.93 -24.86
N ILE A 806 3.71 -32.79 -24.17
CA ILE A 806 5.06 -32.92 -24.73
C ILE A 806 5.31 -34.35 -25.22
N SER A 807 4.89 -35.34 -24.43
CA SER A 807 4.97 -36.76 -24.81
C SER A 807 4.19 -37.03 -26.10
N ARG A 808 2.94 -36.55 -26.19
CA ARG A 808 2.10 -36.72 -27.38
C ARG A 808 2.63 -35.95 -28.59
N GLU A 809 3.07 -34.72 -28.39
CA GLU A 809 3.48 -33.85 -29.49
C GLU A 809 4.81 -34.28 -30.13
N PHE A 810 5.78 -34.74 -29.34
CA PHE A 810 7.08 -35.18 -29.85
C PHE A 810 7.22 -36.70 -29.99
N GLY A 811 6.20 -37.48 -29.64
CA GLY A 811 6.23 -38.94 -29.73
C GLY A 811 7.25 -39.59 -28.81
N VAL A 812 7.50 -39.01 -27.63
CA VAL A 812 8.44 -39.53 -26.62
C VAL A 812 7.67 -40.13 -25.45
N SER A 813 8.28 -41.04 -24.71
CA SER A 813 7.68 -41.61 -23.49
C SER A 813 7.44 -40.54 -22.42
N GLN A 814 6.52 -40.81 -21.50
CA GLN A 814 6.23 -39.90 -20.38
C GLN A 814 7.45 -39.69 -19.47
N THR A 815 8.30 -40.71 -19.31
CA THR A 815 9.57 -40.56 -18.58
C THR A 815 10.53 -39.65 -19.34
N GLU A 816 10.59 -39.76 -20.67
CA GLU A 816 11.40 -38.87 -21.50
C GLU A 816 10.88 -37.43 -21.43
N SER A 817 9.57 -37.17 -21.44
CA SER A 817 9.05 -35.80 -21.36
C SER A 817 9.42 -35.08 -20.05
N LEU A 818 9.57 -35.81 -18.94
CA LEU A 818 10.07 -35.31 -17.65
C LEU A 818 11.58 -34.99 -17.64
N LEU A 819 12.33 -35.39 -18.67
CA LEU A 819 13.75 -35.08 -18.79
C LEU A 819 13.99 -33.56 -18.88
N GLY A 820 13.05 -32.78 -19.43
CA GLY A 820 13.14 -31.32 -19.47
C GLY A 820 13.17 -30.67 -18.08
N LEU A 821 12.39 -31.18 -17.12
CA LEU A 821 12.47 -30.79 -15.70
C LEU A 821 13.83 -31.20 -15.12
N SER A 822 14.22 -32.45 -15.34
CA SER A 822 15.40 -33.06 -14.72
C SER A 822 16.69 -32.36 -15.14
N LEU A 823 16.86 -32.13 -16.45
CA LEU A 823 17.98 -31.40 -17.01
C LEU A 823 18.00 -29.93 -16.55
N PHE A 824 16.83 -29.29 -16.44
CA PHE A 824 16.71 -27.93 -15.90
C PHE A 824 17.23 -27.86 -14.46
N LEU A 825 16.87 -28.84 -13.61
CA LEU A 825 17.33 -28.90 -12.22
C LEU A 825 18.83 -29.23 -12.13
N TRP A 826 19.33 -30.23 -12.85
CA TRP A 826 20.76 -30.53 -12.85
C TRP A 826 21.60 -29.34 -13.28
N ALA A 827 21.15 -28.63 -14.32
CA ALA A 827 21.79 -27.41 -14.75
C ALA A 827 21.67 -26.28 -13.71
N LEU A 828 20.54 -26.13 -13.01
CA LEU A 828 20.42 -25.22 -11.86
C LEU A 828 21.46 -25.52 -10.78
N GLY A 829 21.68 -26.80 -10.45
CA GLY A 829 22.70 -27.23 -9.50
C GLY A 829 24.13 -26.88 -9.94
N LEU A 830 24.46 -27.17 -11.20
CA LEU A 830 25.76 -26.86 -11.79
C LEU A 830 26.03 -25.36 -11.88
N GLY A 831 25.04 -24.58 -12.32
CA GLY A 831 25.14 -23.14 -12.41
C GLY A 831 25.30 -22.48 -11.04
N ALA A 832 24.66 -23.02 -9.99
CA ALA A 832 24.73 -22.47 -8.63
C ALA A 832 26.14 -22.52 -8.03
N ILE A 833 26.94 -23.53 -8.38
CA ILE A 833 28.35 -23.65 -7.97
C ILE A 833 29.22 -22.57 -8.60
N ILE A 834 28.83 -22.08 -9.77
CA ILE A 834 29.60 -21.07 -10.51
C ILE A 834 29.12 -19.68 -10.12
N ALA A 835 27.80 -19.46 -10.08
CA ALA A 835 27.21 -18.14 -9.88
C ALA A 835 27.52 -17.55 -8.49
N ALA A 836 27.45 -18.36 -7.42
CA ALA A 836 27.74 -17.87 -6.07
C ALA A 836 29.20 -17.37 -5.93
N PRO A 837 30.24 -18.15 -6.28
CA PRO A 837 31.61 -17.66 -6.18
C PRO A 837 31.97 -16.54 -7.18
N VAL A 838 31.39 -16.56 -8.38
CA VAL A 838 31.51 -15.42 -9.32
C VAL A 838 30.93 -14.15 -8.69
N SER A 839 29.83 -14.25 -7.94
CA SER A 839 29.24 -13.12 -7.23
C SER A 839 30.10 -12.62 -6.05
N GLU A 840 30.80 -13.52 -5.35
CA GLU A 840 31.75 -13.16 -4.28
C GLU A 840 33.01 -12.47 -4.83
N TYR A 841 33.32 -12.67 -6.11
CA TYR A 841 34.50 -12.10 -6.75
C TYR A 841 34.20 -10.80 -7.52
N TYR A 842 33.10 -10.75 -8.28
CA TYR A 842 32.75 -9.60 -9.12
C TYR A 842 31.63 -8.71 -8.56
N GLY A 843 30.95 -9.12 -7.49
CA GLY A 843 29.78 -8.46 -6.91
C GLY A 843 28.47 -9.20 -7.23
N ARG A 844 27.43 -9.00 -6.40
CA ARG A 844 26.12 -9.68 -6.55
C ARG A 844 25.37 -9.20 -7.78
N ARG A 845 25.38 -7.88 -8.03
CA ARG A 845 24.54 -7.24 -9.05
C ARG A 845 24.88 -7.71 -10.46
N ILE A 846 26.16 -7.77 -10.80
CA ILE A 846 26.58 -8.12 -12.16
C ILE A 846 26.17 -9.55 -12.54
N VAL A 847 26.11 -10.46 -11.57
CA VAL A 847 25.67 -11.83 -11.81
C VAL A 847 24.18 -11.85 -12.17
N TYR A 848 23.31 -11.18 -11.42
CA TYR A 848 21.89 -11.10 -11.77
C TYR A 848 21.65 -10.45 -13.14
N LEU A 849 22.37 -9.36 -13.44
CA LEU A 849 22.18 -8.63 -14.69
C LEU A 849 22.63 -9.41 -15.94
N THR A 850 23.58 -10.32 -15.78
CA THR A 850 24.12 -11.09 -16.91
C THR A 850 23.38 -12.39 -17.13
N THR A 851 22.99 -13.09 -16.06
CA THR A 851 22.44 -14.44 -16.19
C THR A 851 20.93 -14.48 -16.45
N VAL A 852 20.15 -13.52 -15.93
CA VAL A 852 18.68 -13.50 -16.09
C VAL A 852 18.22 -13.32 -17.56
N PRO A 853 18.85 -12.46 -18.38
CA PRO A 853 18.49 -12.37 -19.81
C PRO A 853 18.82 -13.64 -20.58
N VAL A 854 19.98 -14.23 -20.29
CA VAL A 854 20.42 -15.46 -20.94
C VAL A 854 19.48 -16.61 -20.60
N PHE A 855 19.03 -16.68 -19.34
CA PHE A 855 17.94 -17.57 -18.94
C PHE A 855 16.68 -17.35 -19.80
N GLY A 856 16.20 -16.10 -19.92
CA GLY A 856 15.03 -15.78 -20.75
C GLY A 856 15.18 -16.18 -22.22
N LEU A 857 16.35 -15.99 -22.83
CA LEU A 857 16.62 -16.42 -24.21
C LEU A 857 16.44 -17.94 -24.39
N PHE A 858 16.88 -18.73 -23.42
CA PHE A 858 16.73 -20.18 -23.48
C PHE A 858 15.30 -20.65 -23.17
N ILE A 859 14.54 -19.93 -22.33
CA ILE A 859 13.08 -20.15 -22.20
C ILE A 859 12.38 -19.89 -23.54
N LEU A 860 12.75 -18.82 -24.25
CA LEU A 860 12.20 -18.52 -25.58
C LEU A 860 12.51 -19.64 -26.58
N GLY A 861 13.75 -20.14 -26.57
CA GLY A 861 14.13 -21.33 -27.36
C GLY A 861 13.31 -22.57 -26.99
N SER A 862 13.00 -22.76 -25.70
CA SER A 862 12.15 -23.84 -25.20
C SER A 862 10.73 -23.77 -25.80
N GLY A 863 10.09 -22.59 -25.77
CA GLY A 863 8.75 -22.39 -26.33
C GLY A 863 8.67 -22.50 -27.85
N LEU A 864 9.77 -22.24 -28.56
CA LEU A 864 9.89 -22.36 -30.03
C LEU A 864 10.34 -23.75 -30.51
N ALA A 865 10.65 -24.67 -29.60
CA ALA A 865 11.20 -25.97 -29.95
C ALA A 865 10.25 -26.77 -30.88
N GLN A 866 10.83 -27.29 -31.96
CA GLN A 866 10.14 -28.13 -32.97
C GLN A 866 10.47 -29.62 -32.81
N ASN A 867 11.39 -29.97 -31.91
CA ASN A 867 11.71 -31.34 -31.54
C ASN A 867 12.13 -31.41 -30.07
N PHE A 868 12.04 -32.60 -29.49
CA PHE A 868 12.32 -32.82 -28.08
C PHE A 868 13.78 -32.52 -27.70
N ALA A 869 14.75 -32.77 -28.59
CA ALA A 869 16.16 -32.50 -28.32
C ALA A 869 16.42 -30.99 -28.14
N THR A 870 15.86 -30.14 -29.01
CA THR A 870 15.94 -28.68 -28.87
C THR A 870 15.30 -28.22 -27.57
N LEU A 871 14.12 -28.77 -27.22
CA LEU A 871 13.43 -28.46 -25.97
C LEU A 871 14.32 -28.80 -24.76
N ALA A 872 14.89 -30.00 -24.73
CA ALA A 872 15.77 -30.47 -23.67
C ALA A 872 17.03 -29.61 -23.52
N VAL A 873 17.69 -29.24 -24.63
CA VAL A 873 18.89 -28.40 -24.63
C VAL A 873 18.58 -26.98 -24.13
N CYS A 874 17.51 -26.37 -24.64
CA CYS A 874 17.07 -25.05 -24.20
C CYS A 874 16.70 -25.06 -22.71
N ARG A 875 15.99 -26.09 -22.24
CA ARG A 875 15.69 -26.28 -20.82
C ARG A 875 16.95 -26.42 -19.98
N THR A 876 17.91 -27.22 -20.41
CA THR A 876 19.21 -27.37 -19.71
C THR A 876 19.90 -26.02 -19.55
N LEU A 877 20.06 -25.26 -20.64
CA LEU A 877 20.76 -23.98 -20.61
C LEU A 877 19.97 -22.93 -19.82
N ALA A 878 18.64 -22.92 -19.89
CA ALA A 878 17.81 -22.09 -19.04
C ALA A 878 18.06 -22.40 -17.56
N GLY A 879 18.10 -23.67 -17.17
CA GLY A 879 18.39 -24.08 -15.79
C GLY A 879 19.75 -23.56 -15.32
N PHE A 880 20.78 -23.67 -16.16
CA PHE A 880 22.12 -23.20 -15.85
C PHE A 880 22.17 -21.71 -15.52
N PHE A 881 21.55 -20.87 -16.37
CA PHE A 881 21.57 -19.42 -16.18
C PHE A 881 20.53 -18.91 -15.16
N GLY A 882 19.46 -19.67 -14.91
CA GLY A 882 18.50 -19.37 -13.84
C GLY A 882 19.08 -19.57 -12.43
N SER A 883 20.15 -20.35 -12.29
CA SER A 883 20.76 -20.74 -11.01
C SER A 883 21.28 -19.58 -10.17
N ALA A 884 21.69 -18.49 -10.81
CA ALA A 884 22.21 -17.30 -10.14
C ALA A 884 21.18 -16.67 -9.20
N VAL A 885 19.91 -16.67 -9.59
CA VAL A 885 18.82 -16.09 -8.79
C VAL A 885 18.68 -16.84 -7.45
N VAL A 886 18.85 -18.17 -7.49
CA VAL A 886 18.71 -19.03 -6.30
C VAL A 886 19.99 -19.08 -5.46
N SER A 887 21.17 -19.09 -6.07
CA SER A 887 22.42 -19.27 -5.34
C SER A 887 22.97 -17.97 -4.75
N VAL A 888 22.78 -16.84 -5.43
CA VAL A 888 23.29 -15.54 -4.99
C VAL A 888 22.37 -14.90 -3.95
N GLY A 889 21.06 -15.21 -3.97
CA GLY A 889 20.06 -14.57 -3.09
C GLY A 889 20.34 -14.75 -1.59
N GLY A 890 20.78 -15.93 -1.16
CA GLY A 890 21.17 -16.16 0.23
C GLY A 890 22.36 -15.30 0.70
N GLY A 891 23.30 -15.01 -0.22
CA GLY A 891 24.42 -14.11 0.02
C GLY A 891 23.99 -12.64 0.02
N THR A 892 23.12 -12.25 -0.91
CA THR A 892 22.52 -10.90 -0.96
C THR A 892 21.76 -10.57 0.33
N ASN A 893 21.00 -11.53 0.87
CA ASN A 893 20.30 -11.35 2.15
C ASN A 893 21.27 -11.21 3.34
N ALA A 894 22.38 -11.95 3.34
CA ALA A 894 23.43 -11.79 4.34
C ALA A 894 24.07 -10.40 4.30
N ASP A 895 24.19 -9.83 3.10
CA ASP A 895 24.81 -8.52 2.87
C ASP A 895 23.87 -7.35 3.29
N LEU A 896 22.55 -7.56 3.26
CA LEU A 896 21.54 -6.51 3.49
C LEU A 896 20.99 -6.46 4.91
N TRP A 897 20.85 -7.60 5.59
CA TRP A 897 20.05 -7.69 6.81
C TRP A 897 20.90 -7.97 8.06
N PRO A 898 20.63 -7.30 9.19
CA PRO A 898 21.34 -7.55 10.44
C PRO A 898 21.05 -8.95 11.02
N PRO A 899 21.97 -9.55 11.79
CA PRO A 899 21.83 -10.89 12.36
C PRO A 899 20.52 -11.13 13.13
N ALA A 900 20.00 -10.13 13.84
CA ALA A 900 18.75 -10.23 14.60
C ALA A 900 17.50 -10.53 13.73
N LEU A 901 17.49 -10.10 12.46
CA LEU A 901 16.36 -10.29 11.55
C LEU A 901 16.46 -11.57 10.70
N THR A 902 17.59 -12.27 10.78
CA THR A 902 17.87 -13.45 9.93
C THR A 902 16.87 -14.58 10.13
N GLY A 903 16.31 -14.72 11.33
CA GLY A 903 15.29 -15.72 11.66
C GLY A 903 13.94 -15.54 10.97
N PHE A 904 13.69 -14.36 10.38
CA PHE A 904 12.51 -14.11 9.55
C PHE A 904 12.89 -14.05 8.06
N VAL A 905 13.93 -13.28 7.73
CA VAL A 905 14.34 -13.02 6.34
C VAL A 905 14.72 -14.31 5.60
N TYR A 906 15.47 -15.21 6.25
CA TYR A 906 15.91 -16.43 5.60
C TYR A 906 14.78 -17.44 5.39
N PRO A 907 13.91 -17.75 6.38
CA PRO A 907 12.74 -18.58 6.13
C PRO A 907 11.82 -18.00 5.04
N PHE A 908 11.64 -16.68 5.00
CA PHE A 908 10.87 -16.02 3.94
C PHE A 908 11.50 -16.20 2.56
N TYR A 909 12.82 -16.04 2.47
CA TYR A 909 13.55 -16.32 1.23
C TYR A 909 13.45 -17.80 0.83
N PHE A 910 13.65 -18.71 1.78
CA PHE A 910 13.74 -20.15 1.54
C PHE A 910 12.41 -20.86 1.36
N VAL A 911 11.27 -20.25 1.69
CA VAL A 911 9.96 -20.81 1.32
C VAL A 911 9.65 -20.59 -0.17
N SER A 912 10.23 -19.55 -0.79
CA SER A 912 9.97 -19.20 -2.19
C SER A 912 10.32 -20.30 -3.23
N PRO A 913 11.43 -21.07 -3.10
CA PRO A 913 11.77 -22.15 -4.04
C PRO A 913 10.91 -23.41 -3.86
N PHE A 914 9.98 -23.43 -2.90
CA PHE A 914 9.01 -24.52 -2.72
C PHE A 914 7.59 -24.09 -3.10
N LEU A 915 7.22 -22.85 -2.78
CA LEU A 915 5.93 -22.29 -3.21
C LEU A 915 5.82 -22.18 -4.73
N GLY A 916 6.89 -21.78 -5.41
CA GLY A 916 6.88 -21.72 -6.87
C GLY A 916 6.60 -23.08 -7.52
N PRO A 917 7.35 -24.13 -7.12
CA PRO A 917 7.07 -25.50 -7.51
C PRO A 917 5.65 -25.99 -7.16
N ALA A 918 5.09 -25.61 -6.00
CA ALA A 918 3.72 -25.96 -5.63
C ALA A 918 2.64 -25.27 -6.51
N PHE A 919 2.84 -24.01 -6.90
CA PHE A 919 1.89 -23.30 -7.78
C PHE A 919 2.03 -23.64 -9.25
N GLY A 920 3.18 -24.19 -9.68
CA GLY A 920 3.42 -24.56 -11.08
C GLY A 920 2.34 -25.49 -11.63
N PRO A 921 2.04 -26.64 -10.99
CA PRO A 921 1.00 -27.55 -11.44
C PRO A 921 -0.39 -26.96 -11.42
N VAL A 922 -0.70 -26.10 -10.44
CA VAL A 922 -2.01 -25.47 -10.31
C VAL A 922 -2.30 -24.63 -11.56
N ILE A 923 -1.39 -23.74 -11.94
CA ILE A 923 -1.59 -22.85 -13.09
C ILE A 923 -1.30 -23.60 -14.40
N GLY A 924 -0.23 -24.39 -14.42
CA GLY A 924 0.22 -25.15 -15.58
C GLY A 924 -0.80 -26.19 -16.01
N GLY A 925 -1.50 -26.84 -15.08
CA GLY A 925 -2.51 -27.85 -15.37
C GLY A 925 -3.65 -27.29 -16.23
N PHE A 926 -4.25 -26.18 -15.78
CA PHE A 926 -5.29 -25.48 -16.56
C PHE A 926 -4.76 -24.86 -17.86
N LEU A 927 -3.52 -24.36 -17.85
CA LEU A 927 -2.95 -23.71 -19.02
C LEU A 927 -2.59 -24.70 -20.12
N SER A 928 -2.03 -25.86 -19.76
CA SER A 928 -1.73 -26.95 -20.69
C SER A 928 -3.03 -27.53 -21.24
N GLU A 929 -4.03 -27.76 -20.39
CA GLU A 929 -5.35 -28.24 -20.80
C GLU A 929 -6.03 -27.30 -21.83
N ALA A 930 -5.89 -25.98 -21.65
CA ALA A 930 -6.53 -25.00 -22.53
C ALA A 930 -5.72 -24.66 -23.81
N LYS A 931 -4.38 -24.64 -23.75
CA LYS A 931 -3.53 -24.07 -24.81
C LYS A 931 -2.25 -24.85 -25.13
N GLY A 932 -2.03 -26.00 -24.48
CA GLY A 932 -0.88 -26.87 -24.67
C GLY A 932 0.42 -26.36 -24.04
N PHE A 933 1.47 -27.19 -24.12
CA PHE A 933 2.69 -27.02 -23.32
C PHE A 933 3.50 -25.75 -23.65
N ARG A 934 3.42 -25.22 -24.87
CA ARG A 934 4.19 -24.02 -25.26
C ARG A 934 3.82 -22.79 -24.43
N TRP A 935 2.56 -22.69 -24.03
CA TRP A 935 2.09 -21.58 -23.19
C TRP A 935 2.68 -21.60 -21.78
N LEU A 936 3.16 -22.75 -21.32
CA LEU A 936 3.88 -22.87 -20.06
C LEU A 936 5.19 -22.06 -20.12
N GLU A 937 5.90 -22.09 -21.26
CA GLU A 937 7.14 -21.32 -21.47
C GLU A 937 6.87 -19.82 -21.68
N TRP A 938 5.76 -19.47 -22.34
CA TRP A 938 5.38 -18.06 -22.55
C TRP A 938 5.06 -17.34 -21.25
N VAL A 939 4.36 -17.99 -20.33
CA VAL A 939 4.10 -17.39 -19.01
C VAL A 939 5.40 -17.18 -18.22
N ILE A 940 6.38 -18.10 -18.36
CA ILE A 940 7.71 -17.90 -17.78
C ILE A 940 8.38 -16.66 -18.37
N LEU A 941 8.35 -16.46 -19.69
CA LEU A 941 8.99 -15.30 -20.33
C LEU A 941 8.43 -13.98 -19.82
N PHE A 942 7.10 -13.86 -19.71
CA PHE A 942 6.48 -12.64 -19.21
C PHE A 942 6.95 -12.32 -17.78
N MET A 943 7.07 -13.35 -16.95
CA MET A 943 7.61 -13.19 -15.61
C MET A 943 9.09 -12.84 -15.58
N VAL A 944 9.91 -13.47 -16.43
CA VAL A 944 11.35 -13.20 -16.51
C VAL A 944 11.62 -11.77 -16.99
N ALA A 945 10.87 -11.31 -17.98
CA ALA A 945 10.93 -9.93 -18.44
C ALA A 945 10.63 -8.96 -17.28
N PHE A 946 9.52 -9.20 -16.56
CA PHE A 946 9.15 -8.39 -15.40
C PHE A 946 10.24 -8.38 -14.30
N ILE A 947 10.78 -9.55 -13.93
CA ILE A 947 11.81 -9.67 -12.88
C ILE A 947 13.12 -9.02 -13.32
N TYR A 948 13.52 -9.20 -14.58
CA TYR A 948 14.74 -8.60 -15.10
C TYR A 948 14.68 -7.08 -15.08
N LEU A 949 13.55 -6.51 -15.54
CA LEU A 949 13.31 -5.07 -15.49
C LEU A 949 13.37 -4.51 -14.06
N TYR A 950 12.83 -5.24 -13.09
CA TYR A 950 12.92 -4.89 -11.67
C TYR A 950 14.37 -4.97 -11.12
N SER A 951 15.21 -5.85 -11.66
CA SER A 951 16.60 -6.05 -11.21
C SER A 951 17.58 -4.99 -11.73
N LEU A 952 17.27 -4.31 -12.84
CA LEU A 952 18.12 -3.29 -13.46
C LEU A 952 18.50 -2.12 -12.52
N PRO A 953 17.56 -1.49 -11.79
CA PRO A 953 17.87 -0.34 -10.92
C PRO A 953 18.51 -0.72 -9.56
N GLN A 954 18.65 -2.02 -9.25
CA GLN A 954 19.14 -2.46 -7.94
C GLN A 954 20.64 -2.15 -7.77
N TYR A 955 21.06 -1.78 -6.55
CA TYR A 955 22.46 -1.46 -6.24
C TYR A 955 23.30 -2.70 -5.96
N GLU A 956 24.62 -2.54 -6.00
CA GLU A 956 25.54 -3.59 -5.53
C GLU A 956 25.45 -3.71 -4.01
N THR A 957 25.31 -4.93 -3.50
CA THR A 957 25.16 -5.20 -2.06
C THR A 957 26.46 -5.72 -1.44
N TYR A 958 27.40 -6.24 -2.23
CA TYR A 958 28.60 -6.86 -1.67
C TYR A 958 29.60 -5.82 -1.11
N LYS A 959 29.80 -5.82 0.22
CA LYS A 959 30.63 -4.85 0.98
C LYS A 959 32.01 -4.63 0.34
N LYS A 960 32.72 -5.68 -0.07
CA LYS A 960 34.07 -5.55 -0.67
C LYS A 960 34.04 -4.77 -1.98
N THR A 961 33.13 -5.08 -2.89
CA THR A 961 33.01 -4.35 -4.17
C THR A 961 32.58 -2.90 -3.95
N ILE A 962 31.73 -2.63 -2.94
CA ILE A 962 31.34 -1.27 -2.57
C ILE A 962 32.55 -0.49 -2.02
N LEU A 963 33.30 -1.06 -1.07
CA LEU A 963 34.48 -0.43 -0.47
C LEU A 963 35.59 -0.22 -1.49
N GLU A 964 35.85 -1.16 -2.40
CA GLU A 964 36.80 -0.99 -3.50
C GLU A 964 36.39 0.16 -4.44
N LYS A 965 35.10 0.31 -4.73
CA LYS A 965 34.59 1.44 -5.52
C LYS A 965 34.74 2.77 -4.78
N ARG A 966 34.46 2.81 -3.47
CA ARG A 966 34.60 4.02 -2.64
C ARG A 966 36.07 4.43 -2.44
N ALA A 967 36.96 3.49 -2.10
CA ALA A 967 38.40 3.76 -1.94
C ALA A 967 39.05 4.30 -3.23
N ARG A 968 38.55 3.87 -4.40
CA ARG A 968 38.97 4.42 -5.70
C ARG A 968 38.42 5.82 -5.95
N ALA A 969 37.18 6.10 -5.56
CA ALA A 969 36.58 7.42 -5.67
C ALA A 969 37.32 8.45 -4.79
N GLU A 970 37.87 8.03 -3.65
CA GLU A 970 38.55 8.88 -2.66
C GLU A 970 40.07 9.06 -2.89
N LYS A 971 40.66 8.55 -3.98
CA LYS A 971 42.11 8.69 -4.32
C LYS A 971 43.11 8.33 -3.20
N ARG A 972 42.76 7.47 -2.23
CA ARG A 972 43.72 6.99 -1.21
C ARG A 972 44.83 6.16 -1.90
N SER A 973 46.08 6.59 -1.70
CA SER A 973 47.31 6.12 -2.38
C SER A 973 47.72 4.67 -2.10
N SER A 974 46.93 3.92 -1.32
CA SER A 974 47.14 2.50 -1.00
C SER A 974 46.04 1.58 -1.54
N ALA A 975 45.05 2.09 -2.28
CA ALA A 975 44.00 1.24 -2.86
C ALA A 975 44.62 0.29 -3.93
N PRO A 976 44.45 -1.04 -3.81
CA PRO A 976 44.94 -1.98 -4.81
C PRO A 976 44.38 -1.63 -6.20
N ARG A 977 45.26 -1.61 -7.21
CA ARG A 977 44.89 -1.29 -8.60
C ARG A 977 43.69 -2.14 -9.03
N PRO A 978 42.70 -1.56 -9.75
CA PRO A 978 41.67 -2.34 -10.41
C PRO A 978 42.33 -3.39 -11.29
N ARG A 979 41.95 -4.66 -11.13
CA ARG A 979 42.08 -5.61 -12.24
C ARG A 979 41.29 -5.00 -13.38
N ALA A 980 42.00 -4.51 -14.40
CA ALA A 980 41.39 -4.07 -15.63
C ALA A 980 40.43 -5.16 -16.11
N PHE A 981 39.25 -4.78 -16.59
CA PHE A 981 38.33 -5.69 -17.28
C PHE A 981 38.93 -6.01 -18.67
N LYS A 982 40.15 -6.53 -18.69
CA LYS A 982 40.56 -7.46 -19.74
C LYS A 982 39.81 -8.74 -19.41
N ILE A 983 39.24 -9.40 -20.40
CA ILE A 983 38.81 -10.79 -20.32
C ILE A 983 40.09 -11.64 -20.15
N ALA A 984 40.80 -11.45 -19.04
CA ALA A 984 41.77 -12.40 -18.56
C ALA A 984 40.93 -13.37 -17.75
N LEU A 985 40.62 -14.52 -18.34
CA LEU A 985 40.15 -15.69 -17.60
C LEU A 985 41.00 -15.75 -16.31
N PRO A 986 40.38 -15.84 -15.12
CA PRO A 986 41.17 -16.00 -13.91
C PRO A 986 42.09 -17.19 -14.15
N SER A 987 43.37 -17.10 -13.75
CA SER A 987 44.32 -18.21 -13.91
C SER A 987 43.64 -19.52 -13.51
N SER A 988 43.84 -20.61 -14.25
CA SER A 988 43.18 -21.90 -14.00
C SER A 988 43.19 -22.30 -12.52
N ALA A 989 44.28 -21.99 -11.79
CA ALA A 989 44.42 -22.21 -10.35
C ALA A 989 43.46 -21.41 -9.44
N VAL A 990 43.01 -20.21 -9.85
CA VAL A 990 42.04 -19.38 -9.13
C VAL A 990 40.61 -19.83 -9.44
N VAL A 991 40.31 -20.15 -10.70
CA VAL A 991 39.02 -20.76 -11.08
C VAL A 991 38.84 -22.11 -10.38
N GLN A 992 39.88 -22.95 -10.37
CA GLN A 992 39.86 -24.23 -9.67
C GLN A 992 39.64 -24.03 -8.17
N ARG A 993 40.38 -23.14 -7.50
CA ARG A 993 40.17 -22.88 -6.06
C ARG A 993 38.76 -22.39 -5.71
N ILE A 994 38.15 -21.61 -6.60
CA ILE A 994 36.84 -20.99 -6.39
C ILE A 994 35.70 -21.97 -6.68
N VAL A 995 35.79 -22.75 -7.76
CA VAL A 995 34.78 -23.74 -8.16
C VAL A 995 34.86 -25.02 -7.32
N LEU A 996 36.06 -25.45 -6.90
CA LEU A 996 36.20 -26.66 -6.07
C LEU A 996 35.85 -26.42 -4.60
N LYS A 997 35.72 -25.18 -4.13
CA LYS A 997 35.46 -24.88 -2.71
C LYS A 997 34.12 -25.47 -2.22
N PRO A 998 32.96 -25.27 -2.91
CA PRO A 998 31.71 -25.93 -2.54
C PRO A 998 31.81 -27.47 -2.55
N PHE A 999 32.47 -28.05 -3.56
CA PHE A 999 32.70 -29.50 -3.63
C PHE A 999 33.54 -30.00 -2.45
N ARG A 1000 34.62 -29.30 -2.11
CA ARG A 1000 35.47 -29.65 -0.97
C ARG A 1000 34.71 -29.53 0.34
N MET A 1001 33.94 -28.46 0.53
CA MET A 1001 33.12 -28.29 1.74
C MET A 1001 32.10 -29.41 1.91
N LEU A 1002 31.47 -29.89 0.83
CA LEU A 1002 30.51 -30.99 0.89
C LEU A 1002 31.12 -32.26 1.49
N PHE A 1003 32.38 -32.58 1.18
CA PHE A 1003 33.02 -33.83 1.63
C PHE A 1003 33.92 -33.67 2.86
N VAL A 1004 34.43 -32.47 3.13
CA VAL A 1004 35.36 -32.21 4.24
C VAL A 1004 34.64 -31.73 5.50
N GLU A 1005 33.52 -31.01 5.36
CA GLU A 1005 32.82 -30.42 6.50
C GLU A 1005 31.57 -31.23 6.86
N SER A 1006 31.62 -31.97 7.98
CA SER A 1006 30.54 -32.88 8.38
C SER A 1006 29.17 -32.20 8.54
N ILE A 1007 29.14 -30.96 9.05
CA ILE A 1007 27.88 -30.19 9.16
C ILE A 1007 27.26 -29.98 7.78
N VAL A 1008 28.08 -29.59 6.79
CA VAL A 1008 27.60 -29.35 5.43
C VAL A 1008 27.13 -30.65 4.82
N LEU A 1009 27.92 -31.74 4.93
CA LEU A 1009 27.59 -33.05 4.38
C LEU A 1009 26.22 -33.57 4.86
N PHE A 1010 26.04 -33.71 6.18
CA PHE A 1010 24.84 -34.36 6.72
C PHE A 1010 23.58 -33.50 6.55
N MET A 1011 23.67 -32.18 6.75
CA MET A 1011 22.52 -31.30 6.50
C MET A 1011 22.15 -31.24 5.03
N THR A 1012 23.15 -31.20 4.14
CA THR A 1012 22.92 -31.19 2.70
C THR A 1012 22.27 -32.49 2.23
N ILE A 1013 22.71 -33.65 2.71
CA ILE A 1013 22.07 -34.94 2.40
C ILE A 1013 20.59 -34.91 2.80
N TYR A 1014 20.28 -34.44 4.02
CA TYR A 1014 18.90 -34.44 4.48
C TYR A 1014 18.01 -33.45 3.70
N MET A 1015 18.49 -32.22 3.53
CA MET A 1015 17.78 -31.19 2.77
C MET A 1015 17.59 -31.60 1.31
N ALA A 1016 18.59 -32.22 0.69
CA ALA A 1016 18.53 -32.74 -0.66
C ALA A 1016 17.53 -33.88 -0.79
N PHE A 1017 17.51 -34.83 0.16
CA PHE A 1017 16.54 -35.92 0.17
C PHE A 1017 15.10 -35.41 0.27
N ASN A 1018 14.78 -34.52 1.21
CA ASN A 1018 13.42 -33.97 1.33
C ASN A 1018 13.02 -33.20 0.07
N PHE A 1019 13.95 -32.46 -0.53
CA PHE A 1019 13.68 -31.78 -1.79
C PHE A 1019 13.46 -32.76 -2.95
N ALA A 1020 14.19 -33.87 -2.98
CA ALA A 1020 14.04 -34.88 -4.01
C ALA A 1020 12.69 -35.61 -3.92
N VAL A 1021 12.26 -35.94 -2.70
CA VAL A 1021 10.92 -36.46 -2.45
C VAL A 1021 9.84 -35.44 -2.82
N PHE A 1022 10.04 -34.15 -2.53
CA PHE A 1022 9.12 -33.10 -2.96
C PHE A 1022 8.98 -33.08 -4.50
N TYR A 1023 10.08 -33.15 -5.23
CA TYR A 1023 10.04 -33.17 -6.70
C TYR A 1023 9.49 -34.48 -7.26
N SER A 1024 9.63 -35.59 -6.54
CA SER A 1024 8.99 -36.86 -6.91
C SER A 1024 7.47 -36.74 -7.04
N PHE A 1025 6.84 -35.78 -6.32
CA PHE A 1025 5.40 -35.54 -6.46
C PHE A 1025 4.99 -35.06 -7.86
N PHE A 1026 5.88 -34.43 -8.64
CA PHE A 1026 5.61 -34.08 -10.05
C PHE A 1026 5.47 -35.31 -10.97
N ALA A 1027 5.90 -36.48 -10.52
CA ALA A 1027 5.67 -37.75 -11.20
C ALA A 1027 4.60 -38.58 -10.47
N ALA A 1028 4.63 -38.61 -9.13
CA ALA A 1028 3.72 -39.41 -8.33
C ALA A 1028 2.27 -38.92 -8.37
N PHE A 1029 2.01 -37.61 -8.33
CA PHE A 1029 0.65 -37.06 -8.35
C PHE A 1029 -0.04 -37.30 -9.70
N PRO A 1030 0.59 -37.02 -10.87
CA PRO A 1030 0.00 -37.40 -12.15
C PRO A 1030 -0.23 -38.91 -12.28
N TYR A 1031 0.70 -39.74 -11.77
CA TYR A 1031 0.53 -41.20 -11.80
C TYR A 1031 -0.64 -41.70 -10.93
N ILE A 1032 -0.83 -41.11 -9.74
CA ILE A 1032 -1.90 -41.51 -8.81
C ILE A 1032 -3.25 -40.91 -9.24
N PHE A 1033 -3.29 -39.61 -9.49
CA PHE A 1033 -4.55 -38.89 -9.68
C PHE A 1033 -4.93 -38.75 -11.16
N GLY A 1034 -3.98 -38.54 -12.07
CA GLY A 1034 -4.24 -38.20 -13.48
C GLY A 1034 -4.61 -39.40 -14.35
N ALA A 1035 -5.33 -39.16 -15.45
CA ALA A 1035 -5.76 -40.17 -16.43
C ALA A 1035 -4.67 -40.58 -17.45
N VAL A 1036 -3.43 -40.77 -17.00
CA VAL A 1036 -2.30 -41.05 -17.89
C VAL A 1036 -2.43 -42.45 -18.50
N GLY A 1037 -2.43 -42.56 -19.83
CA GLY A 1037 -2.44 -43.85 -20.53
C GLY A 1037 -3.69 -44.71 -20.31
N GLY A 1038 -4.79 -44.13 -19.82
CA GLY A 1038 -6.05 -44.84 -19.56
C GLY A 1038 -6.07 -45.67 -18.26
N SER A 1039 -5.15 -45.44 -17.32
CA SER A 1039 -5.00 -46.26 -16.11
C SER A 1039 -4.66 -45.49 -14.83
N GLY A 1040 -5.05 -44.21 -14.74
CA GLY A 1040 -5.02 -43.44 -13.49
C GLY A 1040 -5.95 -44.02 -12.43
N LEU A 1041 -5.54 -44.02 -11.16
CA LEU A 1041 -6.39 -44.54 -10.07
C LEU A 1041 -7.66 -43.69 -9.87
N TYR A 1042 -7.57 -42.37 -10.09
CA TYR A 1042 -8.67 -41.42 -9.88
C TYR A 1042 -9.13 -40.65 -11.13
N ASN A 1043 -8.45 -40.78 -12.27
CA ASN A 1043 -8.82 -40.20 -13.57
C ASN A 1043 -9.11 -38.68 -13.59
N PHE A 1044 -8.31 -37.90 -12.88
CA PHE A 1044 -8.39 -36.43 -12.88
C PHE A 1044 -7.89 -35.85 -14.22
N THR A 1045 -8.45 -34.70 -14.61
CA THR A 1045 -7.90 -33.86 -15.69
C THR A 1045 -6.59 -33.19 -15.24
N ALA A 1046 -5.80 -32.66 -16.18
CA ALA A 1046 -4.56 -31.93 -15.85
C ALA A 1046 -4.80 -30.75 -14.90
N GLY A 1047 -5.90 -30.00 -15.07
CA GLY A 1047 -6.31 -28.95 -14.12
C GLY A 1047 -6.65 -29.49 -12.72
N GLN A 1048 -7.41 -30.58 -12.65
CA GLN A 1048 -7.79 -31.21 -11.37
C GLN A 1048 -6.60 -31.83 -10.64
N GLU A 1049 -5.70 -32.48 -11.36
CA GLU A 1049 -4.40 -32.93 -10.83
C GLU A 1049 -3.61 -31.74 -10.28
N GLY A 1050 -3.51 -30.66 -11.04
CA GLY A 1050 -2.86 -29.42 -10.63
C GLY A 1050 -3.35 -28.90 -9.28
N LEU A 1051 -4.66 -28.97 -9.01
CA LEU A 1051 -5.25 -28.54 -7.73
C LEU A 1051 -4.76 -29.35 -6.52
N THR A 1052 -4.33 -30.61 -6.71
CA THR A 1052 -3.82 -31.43 -5.59
C THR A 1052 -2.54 -30.85 -4.97
N PHE A 1053 -1.76 -30.08 -5.75
CA PHE A 1053 -0.56 -29.39 -5.26
C PHE A 1053 -0.83 -28.21 -4.32
N ILE A 1054 -2.09 -27.76 -4.18
CA ILE A 1054 -2.49 -26.76 -3.17
C ILE A 1054 -2.17 -27.27 -1.76
N SER A 1055 -2.27 -28.58 -1.52
CA SER A 1055 -1.87 -29.21 -0.25
C SER A 1055 -0.40 -28.92 0.11
N ILE A 1056 0.50 -29.00 -0.86
CA ILE A 1056 1.92 -28.73 -0.68
C ILE A 1056 2.14 -27.22 -0.47
N ALA A 1057 1.44 -26.36 -1.22
CA ALA A 1057 1.50 -24.92 -1.00
C ALA A 1057 1.07 -24.52 0.42
N LEU A 1058 -0.03 -25.11 0.90
CA LEU A 1058 -0.52 -24.93 2.27
C LEU A 1058 0.53 -25.38 3.30
N GLY A 1059 1.09 -26.58 3.13
CA GLY A 1059 2.13 -27.07 4.03
C GLY A 1059 3.40 -26.21 4.02
N CYS A 1060 3.77 -25.62 2.88
CA CYS A 1060 4.90 -24.69 2.80
C CYS A 1060 4.65 -23.42 3.64
N VAL A 1061 3.45 -22.85 3.56
CA VAL A 1061 3.05 -21.67 4.35
C VAL A 1061 3.03 -22.00 5.84
N VAL A 1062 2.43 -23.13 6.22
CA VAL A 1062 2.38 -23.57 7.63
C VAL A 1062 3.80 -23.83 8.17
N GLY A 1063 4.66 -24.48 7.39
CA GLY A 1063 6.06 -24.70 7.75
C GLY A 1063 6.85 -23.40 7.95
N PHE A 1064 6.64 -22.40 7.09
CA PHE A 1064 7.25 -21.08 7.24
C PHE A 1064 6.82 -20.41 8.55
N VAL A 1065 5.50 -20.37 8.82
CA VAL A 1065 4.95 -19.79 10.05
C VAL A 1065 5.50 -20.53 11.28
N ALA A 1066 5.59 -21.86 11.23
CA ALA A 1066 6.12 -22.66 12.33
C ALA A 1066 7.59 -22.35 12.63
N VAL A 1067 8.45 -22.22 11.61
CA VAL A 1067 9.87 -21.83 11.81
C VAL A 1067 9.98 -20.44 12.40
N VAL A 1068 9.26 -19.47 11.85
CA VAL A 1068 9.29 -18.08 12.33
C VAL A 1068 8.78 -18.00 13.77
N TYR A 1069 7.72 -18.75 14.11
CA TYR A 1069 7.20 -18.82 15.46
C TYR A 1069 8.23 -19.39 16.45
N ILE A 1070 8.85 -20.53 16.12
CA ILE A 1070 9.88 -21.16 16.96
C ILE A 1070 11.06 -20.19 17.15
N ASP A 1071 11.51 -19.55 16.08
CA ASP A 1071 12.63 -18.60 16.13
C ASP A 1071 12.30 -17.38 17.00
N ARG A 1072 11.15 -16.73 16.77
CA ARG A 1072 10.71 -15.56 17.54
C ARG A 1072 10.45 -15.89 19.01
N ARG A 1073 10.07 -17.13 19.33
CA ARG A 1073 9.83 -17.55 20.71
C ARG A 1073 11.11 -17.88 21.48
N THR A 1074 12.14 -18.36 20.77
CA THR A 1074 13.37 -18.90 21.40
C THR A 1074 14.57 -17.96 21.27
N TYR A 1075 14.76 -17.34 20.11
CA TYR A 1075 15.97 -16.59 19.79
C TYR A 1075 16.15 -15.30 20.61
N PRO A 1076 15.12 -14.48 20.91
CA PRO A 1076 15.30 -13.28 21.74
C PRO A 1076 15.81 -13.59 23.15
N ALA A 1077 15.33 -14.69 23.75
CA ALA A 1077 15.80 -15.12 25.08
C ALA A 1077 17.25 -15.62 25.05
N LEU A 1078 17.66 -16.24 23.94
CA LEU A 1078 19.04 -16.67 23.72
C LEU A 1078 19.97 -15.48 23.47
N GLU A 1079 19.51 -14.49 22.71
CA GLU A 1079 20.27 -13.26 22.44
C GLU A 1079 20.45 -12.42 23.72
N ALA A 1080 19.44 -12.37 24.58
CA ALA A 1080 19.57 -11.78 25.92
C ALA A 1080 20.59 -12.52 26.80
N LYS A 1081 20.74 -13.84 26.62
CA LYS A 1081 21.67 -14.67 27.40
C LYS A 1081 23.12 -14.60 26.91
N TYR A 1082 23.34 -14.62 25.60
CA TYR A 1082 24.68 -14.72 25.01
C TYR A 1082 25.20 -13.40 24.41
N GLY A 1083 24.32 -12.40 24.21
CA GLY A 1083 24.64 -11.15 23.53
C GLY A 1083 24.34 -11.19 22.03
N ALA A 1084 24.14 -10.01 21.45
CA ALA A 1084 23.80 -9.83 20.03
C ALA A 1084 24.91 -10.40 19.13
N GLY A 1085 24.52 -11.29 18.22
CA GLY A 1085 25.46 -11.94 17.28
C GLY A 1085 26.36 -13.03 17.88
N ALA A 1086 26.23 -13.33 19.18
CA ALA A 1086 27.07 -14.29 19.88
C ALA A 1086 26.34 -15.60 20.29
N VAL A 1087 25.08 -15.75 19.88
CA VAL A 1087 24.27 -16.97 20.09
C VAL A 1087 24.89 -18.17 19.35
N PRO A 1088 25.11 -19.32 20.02
CA PRO A 1088 25.61 -20.53 19.36
C PRO A 1088 24.73 -20.98 18.19
N PRO A 1089 25.30 -21.32 17.01
CA PRO A 1089 24.54 -21.69 15.82
C PRO A 1089 23.56 -22.86 16.01
N GLU A 1090 23.85 -23.81 16.91
CA GLU A 1090 23.03 -25.01 17.15
C GLU A 1090 21.57 -24.68 17.46
N TYR A 1091 21.31 -23.56 18.13
CA TYR A 1091 19.96 -23.16 18.48
C TYR A 1091 19.07 -22.84 17.26
N ARG A 1092 19.66 -22.66 16.07
CA ARG A 1092 18.91 -22.56 14.81
C ARG A 1092 18.27 -23.88 14.38
N LEU A 1093 18.63 -25.02 14.99
CA LEU A 1093 18.13 -26.34 14.61
C LEU A 1093 16.77 -26.72 15.21
N TYR A 1094 16.19 -25.90 16.10
CA TYR A 1094 14.91 -26.23 16.74
C TYR A 1094 13.77 -26.52 15.76
N GLY A 1095 13.65 -25.73 14.69
CA GLY A 1095 12.66 -26.01 13.64
C GLY A 1095 12.93 -27.35 12.96
N ALA A 1096 14.20 -27.68 12.65
CA ALA A 1096 14.55 -28.96 12.03
C ALA A 1096 14.28 -30.15 12.95
N MET A 1097 14.48 -30.02 14.26
CA MET A 1097 14.22 -31.08 15.25
C MET A 1097 12.73 -31.43 15.38
N VAL A 1098 11.84 -30.46 15.17
CA VAL A 1098 10.39 -30.69 15.13
C VAL A 1098 9.97 -31.21 13.75
N GLY A 1099 10.41 -30.53 12.69
CA GLY A 1099 10.03 -30.86 11.31
C GLY A 1099 10.50 -32.24 10.86
N CYS A 1100 11.60 -32.76 11.39
CA CYS A 1100 12.16 -34.03 10.95
C CYS A 1100 11.23 -35.23 11.17
N ALA A 1101 10.37 -35.20 12.19
CA ALA A 1101 9.42 -36.28 12.46
C ALA A 1101 8.20 -36.27 11.52
N LEU A 1102 7.84 -35.10 10.97
CA LEU A 1102 6.66 -34.96 10.11
C LEU A 1102 6.85 -35.59 8.72
N ASN A 1103 8.07 -35.54 8.19
CA ASN A 1103 8.38 -36.08 6.86
C ASN A 1103 8.15 -37.59 6.76
N PRO A 1104 8.71 -38.47 7.62
CA PRO A 1104 8.44 -39.90 7.54
C PRO A 1104 6.98 -40.23 7.82
N ALA A 1105 6.35 -39.58 8.82
CA ALA A 1105 4.94 -39.80 9.13
C ALA A 1105 4.03 -39.52 7.93
N SER A 1106 4.29 -38.42 7.23
CA SER A 1106 3.60 -38.08 5.99
C SER A 1106 3.83 -39.11 4.88
N LEU A 1107 5.05 -39.59 4.68
CA LEU A 1107 5.36 -40.54 3.60
C LEU A 1107 4.71 -41.91 3.82
N PHE A 1108 4.64 -42.38 5.07
CA PHE A 1108 3.88 -43.59 5.39
C PHE A 1108 2.37 -43.37 5.19
N TRP A 1109 1.83 -42.24 5.63
CA TRP A 1109 0.43 -41.90 5.41
C TRP A 1109 0.10 -41.82 3.91
N PHE A 1110 0.89 -41.08 3.13
CA PHE A 1110 0.71 -40.93 1.69
C PHE A 1110 0.71 -42.28 0.97
N GLY A 1111 1.69 -43.14 1.25
CA GLY A 1111 1.81 -44.45 0.61
C GLY A 1111 0.59 -45.34 0.79
N TRP A 1112 0.15 -45.50 2.04
CA TRP A 1112 -0.92 -46.45 2.36
C TRP A 1112 -2.33 -45.88 2.16
N SER A 1113 -2.46 -44.57 1.96
CA SER A 1113 -3.74 -43.93 1.62
C SER A 1113 -3.96 -43.79 0.10
N ALA A 1114 -2.92 -43.90 -0.72
CA ALA A 1114 -3.01 -43.83 -2.19
C ALA A 1114 -3.23 -45.22 -2.82
N ASN A 1115 -4.40 -45.84 -2.58
CA ASN A 1115 -4.80 -47.13 -3.14
C ASN A 1115 -6.10 -47.04 -3.94
N ALA A 1116 -6.32 -47.97 -4.87
CA ALA A 1116 -7.57 -48.07 -5.65
C ALA A 1116 -8.77 -48.21 -4.70
N GLY A 1117 -9.70 -47.24 -4.73
CA GLY A 1117 -10.89 -47.21 -3.87
C GLY A 1117 -10.75 -46.43 -2.54
N ALA A 1118 -9.57 -45.90 -2.21
CA ALA A 1118 -9.38 -45.04 -1.04
C ALA A 1118 -9.89 -43.61 -1.31
N PHE A 1119 -10.34 -42.91 -0.25
CA PHE A 1119 -10.79 -41.52 -0.33
C PHE A 1119 -9.64 -40.60 -0.80
N TRP A 1120 -9.70 -40.15 -2.05
CA TRP A 1120 -8.63 -39.37 -2.72
C TRP A 1120 -8.12 -38.15 -1.96
N PRO A 1121 -8.89 -37.44 -1.10
CA PRO A 1121 -8.33 -36.35 -0.29
C PRO A 1121 -7.32 -36.80 0.75
N SER A 1122 -7.34 -38.06 1.21
CA SER A 1122 -6.41 -38.56 2.23
C SER A 1122 -4.94 -38.47 1.79
N PRO A 1123 -4.53 -39.02 0.62
CA PRO A 1123 -3.16 -38.84 0.14
C PRO A 1123 -2.84 -37.37 -0.21
N VAL A 1124 -3.81 -36.56 -0.62
CA VAL A 1124 -3.60 -35.11 -0.84
C VAL A 1124 -3.28 -34.40 0.48
N VAL A 1125 -4.05 -34.66 1.54
CA VAL A 1125 -3.84 -34.08 2.87
C VAL A 1125 -2.52 -34.58 3.48
N ALA A 1126 -2.14 -35.83 3.22
CA ALA A 1126 -0.87 -36.38 3.68
C ALA A 1126 0.33 -35.56 3.18
N ALA A 1127 0.25 -34.88 2.04
CA ALA A 1127 1.34 -34.03 1.54
C ALA A 1127 1.58 -32.75 2.36
N VAL A 1128 0.59 -32.28 3.13
CA VAL A 1128 0.69 -31.09 3.99
C VAL A 1128 1.78 -31.27 5.07
N PRO A 1129 1.74 -32.29 5.95
CA PRO A 1129 2.78 -32.46 6.97
C PRO A 1129 4.18 -32.69 6.40
N PHE A 1130 4.32 -33.31 5.22
CA PHE A 1130 5.62 -33.40 4.55
C PHE A 1130 6.12 -32.02 4.12
N ALA A 1131 5.28 -31.19 3.50
CA ALA A 1131 5.69 -29.85 3.10
C ALA A 1131 6.04 -28.95 4.32
N VAL A 1132 5.31 -29.11 5.43
CA VAL A 1132 5.64 -28.45 6.72
C VAL A 1132 7.02 -28.90 7.19
N GLY A 1133 7.24 -30.21 7.35
CA GLY A 1133 8.52 -30.73 7.82
C GLY A 1133 9.68 -30.39 6.90
N ASN A 1134 9.46 -30.39 5.58
CA ASN A 1134 10.45 -30.01 4.57
C ASN A 1134 10.90 -28.54 4.73
N ILE A 1135 9.96 -27.58 4.84
CA ILE A 1135 10.32 -26.17 5.07
C ILE A 1135 11.02 -25.99 6.42
N MET A 1136 10.59 -26.69 7.45
CA MET A 1136 11.18 -26.60 8.78
C MET A 1136 12.62 -27.10 8.81
N VAL A 1137 12.89 -28.27 8.21
CA VAL A 1137 14.23 -28.83 8.09
C VAL A 1137 15.10 -27.95 7.20
N TYR A 1138 14.59 -27.49 6.06
CA TYR A 1138 15.36 -26.71 5.10
C TYR A 1138 15.75 -25.34 5.66
N SER A 1139 14.79 -24.58 6.18
CA SER A 1139 15.04 -23.21 6.67
C SER A 1139 15.98 -23.19 7.87
N SER A 1140 15.73 -24.09 8.84
CA SER A 1140 16.57 -24.24 10.04
C SER A 1140 17.97 -24.73 9.68
N GLY A 1141 18.06 -25.70 8.77
CA GLY A 1141 19.32 -26.26 8.29
C GLY A 1141 20.17 -25.25 7.54
N ALA A 1142 19.57 -24.47 6.64
CA ALA A 1142 20.26 -23.43 5.90
C ALA A 1142 20.75 -22.30 6.81
N LEU A 1143 19.93 -21.87 7.79
CA LEU A 1143 20.35 -20.91 8.82
C LEU A 1143 21.49 -21.46 9.68
N TYR A 1144 21.43 -22.74 10.07
CA TYR A 1144 22.52 -23.37 10.82
C TYR A 1144 23.83 -23.40 10.04
N ILE A 1145 23.79 -23.73 8.75
CA ILE A 1145 24.97 -23.68 7.87
C ILE A 1145 25.51 -22.24 7.77
N MET A 1146 24.65 -21.27 7.49
CA MET A 1146 25.05 -19.86 7.38
C MET A 1146 25.68 -19.33 8.68
N ASN A 1147 25.09 -19.63 9.84
CA ASN A 1147 25.59 -19.18 11.13
C ASN A 1147 26.81 -19.99 11.62
N SER A 1148 27.08 -21.17 11.06
CA SER A 1148 28.28 -21.94 11.38
C SER A 1148 29.53 -21.39 10.68
N TYR A 1149 29.40 -20.99 9.41
CA TYR A 1149 30.54 -20.60 8.55
C TYR A 1149 30.62 -19.08 8.24
N GLY A 1150 29.65 -18.28 8.70
CA GLY A 1150 29.60 -16.84 8.49
C GLY A 1150 29.42 -16.43 7.01
N SER A 1151 29.47 -15.13 6.72
CA SER A 1151 29.24 -14.59 5.36
C SER A 1151 30.33 -14.97 4.34
N LEU A 1152 31.56 -15.24 4.79
CA LEU A 1152 32.72 -15.55 3.93
C LEU A 1152 32.66 -16.96 3.32
N HIS A 1153 32.03 -17.90 4.03
CA HIS A 1153 32.07 -19.32 3.69
C HIS A 1153 30.68 -19.97 3.66
N GLY A 1154 29.69 -19.38 4.35
CA GLY A 1154 28.30 -19.86 4.37
C GLY A 1154 27.64 -19.87 2.99
N ALA A 1155 27.88 -18.86 2.14
CA ALA A 1155 27.33 -18.83 0.78
C ALA A 1155 27.87 -19.99 -0.09
N SER A 1156 29.16 -20.31 0.04
CA SER A 1156 29.76 -21.46 -0.64
C SER A 1156 29.23 -22.80 -0.10
N ALA A 1157 29.00 -22.92 1.20
CA ALA A 1157 28.40 -24.11 1.82
C ALA A 1157 26.93 -24.30 1.38
N LEU A 1158 26.16 -23.22 1.27
CA LEU A 1158 24.78 -23.27 0.79
C LEU A 1158 24.67 -23.55 -0.73
N SER A 1159 25.68 -23.12 -1.49
CA SER A 1159 25.85 -23.50 -2.90
C SER A 1159 26.12 -25.01 -3.03
N ALA A 1160 26.93 -25.61 -2.15
CA ALA A 1160 27.12 -27.06 -2.10
C ALA A 1160 25.81 -27.80 -1.82
N ASN A 1161 24.98 -27.28 -0.91
CA ASN A 1161 23.63 -27.79 -0.68
C ASN A 1161 22.76 -27.73 -1.94
N SER A 1162 22.83 -26.63 -2.68
CA SER A 1162 22.08 -26.46 -3.93
C SER A 1162 22.45 -27.52 -4.98
N LEU A 1163 23.73 -27.87 -5.11
CA LEU A 1163 24.18 -28.92 -6.02
C LEU A 1163 23.51 -30.26 -5.74
N LEU A 1164 23.66 -30.79 -4.53
CA LEU A 1164 23.14 -32.12 -4.20
C LEU A 1164 21.61 -32.12 -4.23
N ARG A 1165 20.99 -31.03 -3.76
CA ARG A 1165 19.55 -30.83 -3.78
C ARG A 1165 18.98 -30.92 -5.18
N TYR A 1166 19.56 -30.19 -6.12
CA TYR A 1166 19.07 -30.18 -7.49
C TYR A 1166 19.45 -31.43 -8.28
N ALA A 1167 20.59 -32.05 -7.98
CA ALA A 1167 20.96 -33.37 -8.51
C ALA A 1167 19.91 -34.42 -8.14
N ALA A 1168 19.57 -34.51 -6.85
CA ALA A 1168 18.57 -35.45 -6.36
C ALA A 1168 17.15 -35.08 -6.83
N GLY A 1169 16.79 -33.79 -6.81
CA GLY A 1169 15.50 -33.29 -7.31
C GLY A 1169 15.24 -33.55 -8.79
N GLY A 1170 16.29 -33.53 -9.62
CA GLY A 1170 16.18 -33.93 -11.03
C GLY A 1170 16.17 -35.44 -11.24
N ALA A 1171 16.79 -36.23 -10.35
CA ALA A 1171 16.85 -37.69 -10.51
C ALA A 1171 15.54 -38.39 -10.10
N PHE A 1172 14.91 -37.95 -9.01
CA PHE A 1172 13.75 -38.66 -8.42
C PHE A 1172 12.55 -38.78 -9.38
N PRO A 1173 12.12 -37.72 -10.08
CA PRO A 1173 11.00 -37.82 -11.01
C PRO A 1173 11.18 -38.89 -12.10
N LEU A 1174 12.42 -39.15 -12.54
CA LEU A 1174 12.72 -40.06 -13.66
C LEU A 1174 12.50 -41.54 -13.34
N PHE A 1175 12.55 -41.94 -12.07
CA PHE A 1175 12.30 -43.33 -11.65
C PHE A 1175 11.04 -43.49 -10.79
N THR A 1176 10.38 -42.39 -10.41
CA THR A 1176 9.26 -42.44 -9.45
C THR A 1176 8.11 -43.30 -9.98
N VAL A 1177 7.75 -43.14 -11.25
CA VAL A 1177 6.67 -43.92 -11.87
C VAL A 1177 7.01 -45.41 -11.89
N GLN A 1178 8.24 -45.77 -12.25
CA GLN A 1178 8.73 -47.15 -12.31
C GLN A 1178 8.79 -47.78 -10.92
N MET A 1179 9.20 -47.01 -9.91
CA MET A 1179 9.23 -47.44 -8.52
C MET A 1179 7.81 -47.72 -8.00
N PHE A 1180 6.87 -46.82 -8.29
CA PHE A 1180 5.47 -46.95 -7.86
C PHE A 1180 4.76 -48.09 -8.58
N SER A 1181 5.02 -48.29 -9.88
CA SER A 1181 4.42 -49.37 -10.66
C SER A 1181 4.99 -50.74 -10.33
N SER A 1182 6.29 -50.85 -10.02
CA SER A 1182 6.94 -52.14 -9.74
C SER A 1182 6.75 -52.61 -8.31
N MET A 1183 6.76 -51.70 -7.33
CA MET A 1183 6.68 -52.03 -5.89
C MET A 1183 5.27 -51.82 -5.31
N GLY A 1184 4.39 -51.12 -6.03
CA GLY A 1184 3.15 -50.59 -5.49
C GLY A 1184 3.37 -49.29 -4.69
N ILE A 1185 2.37 -48.40 -4.71
CA ILE A 1185 2.45 -47.04 -4.14
C ILE A 1185 2.78 -47.08 -2.63
N GLY A 1186 2.16 -48.00 -1.88
CA GLY A 1186 2.39 -48.18 -0.45
C GLY A 1186 3.85 -48.46 -0.10
N TRP A 1187 4.46 -49.46 -0.74
CA TRP A 1187 5.85 -49.84 -0.50
C TRP A 1187 6.85 -48.85 -1.08
N ALA A 1188 6.56 -48.28 -2.25
CA ALA A 1188 7.39 -47.24 -2.86
C ALA A 1188 7.51 -46.00 -1.96
N SER A 1189 6.39 -45.52 -1.42
CA SER A 1189 6.41 -44.39 -0.47
C SER A 1189 6.99 -44.78 0.89
N SER A 1190 6.75 -46.02 1.37
CA SER A 1190 7.34 -46.51 2.62
C SER A 1190 8.87 -46.60 2.54
N LEU A 1191 9.45 -46.96 1.39
CA LEU A 1191 10.90 -46.93 1.16
C LEU A 1191 11.46 -45.52 1.39
N LEU A 1192 10.82 -44.50 0.81
CA LEU A 1192 11.18 -43.10 1.04
C LEU A 1192 10.98 -42.70 2.52
N GLY A 1193 9.91 -43.20 3.15
CA GLY A 1193 9.64 -43.05 4.58
C GLY A 1193 10.77 -43.58 5.46
N PHE A 1194 11.27 -44.80 5.21
CA PHE A 1194 12.38 -45.39 5.97
C PHE A 1194 13.69 -44.62 5.80
N VAL A 1195 13.99 -44.14 4.59
CA VAL A 1195 15.16 -43.25 4.37
C VAL A 1195 14.98 -41.95 5.15
N SER A 1196 13.77 -41.38 5.17
CA SER A 1196 13.46 -40.20 5.97
C SER A 1196 13.66 -40.45 7.48
N VAL A 1197 13.22 -41.61 8.01
CA VAL A 1197 13.46 -42.04 9.40
C VAL A 1197 14.95 -42.09 9.71
N ALA A 1198 15.77 -42.64 8.82
CA ALA A 1198 17.22 -42.73 9.02
C ALA A 1198 17.90 -41.35 9.13
N LEU A 1199 17.30 -40.31 8.56
CA LEU A 1199 17.80 -38.94 8.59
C LEU A 1199 17.29 -38.11 9.79
N VAL A 1200 16.24 -38.57 10.49
CA VAL A 1200 15.68 -37.90 11.70
C VAL A 1200 16.75 -37.58 12.76
N PRO A 1201 17.74 -38.45 13.04
CA PRO A 1201 18.76 -38.13 14.05
C PRO A 1201 19.69 -36.96 13.67
N VAL A 1202 19.77 -36.55 12.40
CA VAL A 1202 20.78 -35.57 11.93
C VAL A 1202 20.69 -34.22 12.67
N PRO A 1203 19.54 -33.53 12.75
CA PRO A 1203 19.43 -32.26 13.48
C PRO A 1203 19.74 -32.42 14.97
N TRP A 1204 19.37 -33.55 15.58
CA TRP A 1204 19.60 -33.82 17.01
C TRP A 1204 21.07 -34.06 17.34
N VAL A 1205 21.78 -34.82 16.50
CA VAL A 1205 23.22 -35.06 16.62
C VAL A 1205 24.00 -33.76 16.44
N LEU A 1206 23.63 -32.94 15.44
CA LEU A 1206 24.27 -31.66 15.19
C LEU A 1206 23.98 -30.62 16.27
N TYR A 1207 22.78 -30.64 16.87
CA TYR A 1207 22.46 -29.83 18.03
C TYR A 1207 23.33 -30.20 19.24
N LYS A 1208 23.53 -31.50 19.52
CA LYS A 1208 24.28 -31.97 20.67
C LYS A 1208 25.82 -31.84 20.52
N TYR A 1209 26.34 -32.15 19.34
CA TYR A 1209 27.78 -32.25 19.09
C TYR A 1209 28.34 -31.18 18.14
N GLY A 1210 27.51 -30.25 17.65
CA GLY A 1210 27.87 -29.24 16.67
C GLY A 1210 29.11 -28.42 17.03
N HIS A 1211 29.25 -28.01 18.28
CA HIS A 1211 30.37 -27.22 18.77
C HIS A 1211 31.71 -27.96 18.62
N ARG A 1212 31.75 -29.26 18.92
CA ARG A 1212 32.95 -30.10 18.75
C ARG A 1212 33.29 -30.32 17.29
N ILE A 1213 32.27 -30.43 16.44
CA ILE A 1213 32.43 -30.61 15.00
C ILE A 1213 32.98 -29.32 14.37
N ARG A 1214 32.42 -28.14 14.72
CA ARG A 1214 32.93 -26.84 14.25
C ARG A 1214 34.35 -26.55 14.70
N ALA A 1215 34.73 -26.93 15.92
CA ALA A 1215 36.08 -26.74 16.43
C ALA A 1215 37.17 -27.48 15.60
N ARG A 1216 36.77 -28.48 14.81
CA ARG A 1216 37.64 -29.25 13.92
C ARG A 1216 37.55 -28.81 12.44
N SER A 1217 36.80 -27.75 12.15
CA SER A 1217 36.59 -27.26 10.77
C SER A 1217 37.90 -26.74 10.17
N GLN A 1218 38.07 -26.96 8.86
CA GLN A 1218 39.21 -26.40 8.11
C GLN A 1218 38.97 -24.95 7.67
N TYR A 1219 37.79 -24.40 7.96
CA TYR A 1219 37.37 -23.05 7.59
C TYR A 1219 37.12 -22.19 8.83
N ILE A 1220 37.19 -20.87 8.67
CA ILE A 1220 36.87 -19.94 9.75
C ILE A 1220 35.38 -20.11 10.10
N THR A 1221 35.11 -20.48 11.34
CA THR A 1221 33.76 -20.65 11.90
C THR A 1221 33.53 -19.63 13.02
N ILE A 1222 32.26 -19.29 13.29
CA ILE A 1222 31.90 -18.42 14.41
C ILE A 1222 32.18 -19.19 15.71
N LYS A 1223 33.14 -18.68 16.51
CA LYS A 1223 33.45 -19.22 17.84
C LYS A 1223 32.34 -18.81 18.80
N ALA A 1224 31.83 -19.77 19.59
CA ALA A 1224 30.92 -19.44 20.67
C ALA A 1224 31.68 -18.61 21.73
N PRO A 1225 31.08 -17.54 22.30
CA PRO A 1225 31.67 -16.86 23.43
C PRO A 1225 31.84 -17.86 24.58
N VAL A 1226 33.02 -17.88 25.18
CA VAL A 1226 33.23 -18.58 26.46
C VAL A 1226 32.47 -17.74 27.49
N LEU A 1227 31.31 -18.21 27.94
CA LEU A 1227 30.70 -17.65 29.14
C LEU A 1227 31.68 -17.94 30.27
N GLU A 1228 32.38 -16.91 30.75
CA GLU A 1228 33.24 -17.03 31.92
C GLU A 1228 32.43 -17.63 33.05
N ASN A 1229 32.95 -18.74 33.57
CA ASN A 1229 32.44 -19.35 34.78
C ASN A 1229 32.59 -18.30 35.89
N PRO A 1230 31.55 -18.01 36.70
CA PRO A 1230 31.65 -17.01 37.78
C PRO A 1230 32.74 -17.30 38.82
N ASP A 1231 33.39 -18.47 38.75
CA ASP A 1231 34.40 -18.94 39.71
C ASP A 1231 35.87 -18.78 39.29
N SER A 1232 36.20 -18.19 38.13
CA SER A 1232 37.60 -18.00 37.72
C SER A 1232 37.99 -16.52 37.61
N SER A 1233 37.93 -15.79 38.72
CA SER A 1233 38.66 -14.52 38.88
C SER A 1233 39.97 -14.77 39.60
N ARG A 1234 41.05 -15.00 38.84
CA ARG A 1234 42.44 -14.71 39.23
C ARG A 1234 43.41 -14.98 38.08
N GLU A 1235 44.34 -14.04 37.93
CA GLU A 1235 45.53 -14.02 37.04
C GLU A 1235 45.37 -13.33 35.66
N MET A 1236 45.70 -12.03 35.65
CA MET A 1236 46.77 -11.37 34.85
C MET A 1236 47.11 -11.99 33.46
N THR A 1237 47.23 -11.26 32.34
CA THR A 1237 48.04 -10.05 32.09
C THR A 1237 47.62 -9.31 30.81
N SER A 1238 48.09 -8.06 30.72
CA SER A 1238 48.18 -7.17 29.55
C SER A 1238 48.64 -7.82 28.25
N GLU A 1239 47.94 -7.55 27.14
CA GLU A 1239 48.49 -7.26 25.80
C GLU A 1239 47.35 -7.16 24.76
N GLY A 1240 47.21 -5.99 24.15
CA GLY A 1240 47.05 -5.95 22.69
C GLY A 1240 45.80 -5.29 22.12
N GLU A 1241 46.00 -4.07 21.62
CA GLU A 1241 45.14 -3.40 20.65
C GLU A 1241 44.93 -4.21 19.35
N GLU A 1242 43.97 -3.73 18.56
CA GLU A 1242 43.63 -4.10 17.18
C GLU A 1242 42.74 -5.34 16.99
N VAL A 1243 41.47 -5.09 16.65
CA VAL A 1243 40.94 -5.17 15.27
C VAL A 1243 39.41 -5.07 15.36
N ALA A 1244 38.86 -3.93 14.92
CA ALA A 1244 37.45 -3.81 14.55
C ALA A 1244 37.36 -3.19 13.14
N VAL A 1245 37.07 -4.02 12.12
CA VAL A 1245 36.63 -3.65 10.76
C VAL A 1245 35.68 -4.70 10.18
#